data_AF-A0A838TEP7-F1
#
_entry.id   AF-A0A838TEP7-F1
#
_cell.length_a   1.000
_cell.length_b   1.000
_cell.length_c   1.000
_cell.angle_alpha   90.00
_cell.angle_beta   90.00
_cell.angle_gamma   90.00
#
_symmetry.space_group_name_H-M   'P 1'
#
loop_
_entity.id
_entity.type
_entity.pdbx_description
1 polymer ?
#
loop_
_entity_poly.entity_id
_entity_poly.type
_entity_poly.pdbx_seq_one_letter_code
_entity_poly.pdbx_strand_id
1 'polypeptide(L)'
;MQPRFFQTVRSDFARLVARKFAPERLLLVGSEAGQFTDVRRKDEIESTVCAGIAELATLPQNGSGPAYDLAIWFFPPEIEAVGDGPLLERLTPLVDNLILIPGAGADVSKRRPGLVLRLADLGFYPTYDCEVVEIEAGAVWLSRTKTADAISAVLPAVETGFARVNEQMRGLHRTLRTRMSELEAADRHIARLEEKVLKLKKAQRDLKQLKAEKHALRKSPERKVGQVLLAPYRLPQKLVREVRKRFGRPARAKPSVISPNEYQDWLEKRRPSEKELAAARDQARTFNYRPLLSIITPVFNTPAAWLAEAVESVTRQAYENWELILVDDGSALAETVELLATVEERDPRIVVVRRESTGGISEASNAGLARARGEWIGLLDHDDVLEPDALFEVVSYLQSHPETDLVFSDEDKITEEGLAAPQFKPDWSPDFLLSYNYLCHFTTVRREIVEKAGRFRPEFDGAQDYDLFLRVSELTTRIHHLPRILYHWRRSETSTSDNIRRKPQALEAGRRAVESHLQRRGEHGHVTVDWQTHAYWVKRELRETRRISIIIATRDRIDLLSRCIASITSKTSYPNYEIIVVDNESKSDEAKEYFSNFEHRLLHFHGPFNFSALNNLAVEQTNAPWLLFLNNDVEVIESEWLTVMAEHVQRKEVGAVGARLLYPNDTVQHAGVVLGVGGIAEHAFRHFPADAPGVSRQLQVTRNYSSVTGACLLTRREVFEEVGGFDEERLPVTFNDVDLCLKMRRAGYLIVYTPFAKLYHHESASRRRSVEALETEVMRERWPEYLERDPYYNPNLSRERADFSLGK
;
A
#
# COMPACT_ATOMS: atom_id res chain seq x y z
N MET A 1 27.47 13.90 -5.58
CA MET A 1 28.59 13.88 -4.60
C MET A 1 28.86 12.41 -4.28
N GLN A 2 29.95 11.82 -4.77
CA GLN A 2 30.35 10.49 -4.29
C GLN A 2 30.65 10.57 -2.78
N PRO A 3 30.23 9.60 -1.95
CA PRO A 3 30.39 9.74 -0.51
C PRO A 3 31.88 9.59 -0.17
N ARG A 4 32.46 10.64 0.43
CA ARG A 4 33.83 10.69 0.98
C ARG A 4 34.17 9.50 1.90
N PHE A 5 33.17 8.79 2.41
CA PHE A 5 33.30 7.64 3.31
C PHE A 5 34.11 6.47 2.70
N PHE A 6 33.91 6.15 1.42
CA PHE A 6 34.57 5.00 0.76
C PHE A 6 36.06 5.23 0.50
N GLN A 7 36.49 6.48 0.30
CA GLN A 7 37.91 6.80 0.12
C GLN A 7 38.70 6.73 1.43
N THR A 8 38.08 7.02 2.58
CA THR A 8 38.75 6.96 3.90
C THR A 8 39.08 5.53 4.32
N VAL A 9 38.14 4.59 4.17
CA VAL A 9 38.31 3.19 4.61
C VAL A 9 39.46 2.48 3.89
N ARG A 10 39.62 2.70 2.57
CA ARG A 10 40.70 2.08 1.77
C ARG A 10 42.09 2.60 2.13
N SER A 11 42.19 3.84 2.61
CA SER A 11 43.45 4.44 3.03
C SER A 11 43.92 3.91 4.40
N ASP A 12 42.99 3.65 5.31
CA ASP A 12 43.29 3.07 6.63
C ASP A 12 43.62 1.57 6.51
N PHE A 13 42.92 0.86 5.61
CA PHE A 13 43.20 -0.55 5.32
C PHE A 13 44.62 -0.76 4.75
N ALA A 14 45.06 0.08 3.80
CA ALA A 14 46.41 0.01 3.26
C ALA A 14 47.50 0.22 4.33
N ARG A 15 47.29 1.14 5.29
CA ARG A 15 48.22 1.35 6.42
C ARG A 15 48.24 0.17 7.37
N LEU A 16 47.09 -0.48 7.63
CA LEU A 16 47.07 -1.71 8.41
C LEU A 16 47.87 -2.80 7.71
N VAL A 17 47.65 -3.00 6.40
CA VAL A 17 48.36 -4.03 5.63
C VAL A 17 49.87 -3.82 5.71
N ALA A 18 50.34 -2.59 5.49
CA ALA A 18 51.75 -2.23 5.59
C ALA A 18 52.31 -2.45 7.02
N ARG A 19 51.58 -2.04 8.05
CA ARG A 19 52.02 -2.18 9.46
C ARG A 19 52.02 -3.62 9.96
N LYS A 20 50.99 -4.39 9.61
CA LYS A 20 50.69 -5.69 10.21
C LYS A 20 51.40 -6.83 9.49
N PHE A 21 51.42 -6.80 8.16
CA PHE A 21 52.01 -7.86 7.35
C PHE A 21 53.39 -7.49 6.83
N ALA A 22 53.70 -6.19 6.73
CA ALA A 22 54.96 -5.66 6.18
C ALA A 22 55.45 -6.43 4.93
N PRO A 23 54.59 -6.65 3.91
CA PRO A 23 54.97 -7.45 2.75
C PRO A 23 56.02 -6.70 1.92
N GLU A 24 57.06 -7.38 1.46
CA GLU A 24 57.99 -6.82 0.48
C GLU A 24 57.35 -6.84 -0.92
N ARG A 25 56.60 -7.91 -1.22
CA ARG A 25 55.90 -8.14 -2.49
C ARG A 25 54.41 -8.44 -2.26
N LEU A 26 53.54 -7.53 -2.71
CA LEU A 26 52.08 -7.61 -2.56
C LEU A 26 51.39 -7.87 -3.90
N LEU A 27 50.47 -8.84 -3.94
CA LEU A 27 49.62 -9.11 -5.11
C LEU A 27 48.19 -8.64 -4.85
N LEU A 28 47.65 -7.81 -5.75
CA LEU A 28 46.27 -7.31 -5.68
C LEU A 28 45.45 -7.87 -6.84
N VAL A 29 44.37 -8.58 -6.54
CA VAL A 29 43.55 -9.26 -7.55
C VAL A 29 42.10 -8.75 -7.50
N GLY A 30 41.53 -8.45 -8.66
CA GLY A 30 40.12 -8.09 -8.83
C GLY A 30 39.93 -6.71 -9.49
N SER A 31 38.72 -6.45 -9.97
CA SER A 31 38.36 -5.23 -10.72
C SER A 31 38.60 -3.93 -9.95
N GLU A 32 38.62 -4.00 -8.62
CA GLU A 32 38.85 -2.85 -7.74
C GLU A 32 40.30 -2.69 -7.28
N ALA A 33 41.18 -3.62 -7.63
CA ALA A 33 42.59 -3.60 -7.24
C ALA A 33 43.32 -2.31 -7.69
N GLY A 34 42.84 -1.69 -8.79
CA GLY A 34 43.34 -0.40 -9.29
C GLY A 34 43.03 0.80 -8.39
N GLN A 35 42.01 0.74 -7.53
CA GLN A 35 41.71 1.84 -6.60
C GLN A 35 42.62 1.83 -5.36
N PHE A 36 43.39 0.75 -5.19
CA PHE A 36 44.37 0.57 -4.13
C PHE A 36 45.75 1.16 -4.51
N THR A 37 45.86 1.87 -5.65
CA THR A 37 47.13 2.39 -6.19
C THR A 37 47.62 3.68 -5.54
N ASP A 38 46.73 4.50 -5.00
CA ASP A 38 47.06 5.87 -4.57
C ASP A 38 47.78 5.96 -3.21
N VAL A 39 47.84 4.87 -2.44
CA VAL A 39 48.55 4.82 -1.13
C VAL A 39 50.03 4.42 -1.28
N ARG A 40 50.46 4.07 -2.51
CA ARG A 40 51.73 3.37 -2.83
C ARG A 40 53.04 4.15 -2.64
N ARG A 41 53.00 5.47 -2.46
CA ARG A 41 54.22 6.31 -2.53
C ARG A 41 54.96 6.54 -1.21
N LYS A 42 54.48 6.01 -0.07
CA LYS A 42 55.08 6.30 1.24
C LYS A 42 55.88 5.16 1.90
N ASP A 43 55.63 3.90 1.58
CA ASP A 43 56.11 2.76 2.38
C ASP A 43 56.99 1.72 1.62
N GLU A 44 57.47 2.03 0.41
CA GLU A 44 58.42 1.19 -0.38
C GLU A 44 57.99 -0.29 -0.69
N ILE A 45 56.69 -0.62 -0.64
CA ILE A 45 56.17 -1.97 -0.95
C ILE A 45 56.07 -2.20 -2.47
N GLU A 46 56.71 -3.26 -2.99
CA GLU A 46 56.55 -3.69 -4.39
C GLU A 46 55.18 -4.35 -4.58
N SER A 47 54.33 -3.82 -5.47
CA SER A 47 52.96 -4.34 -5.67
C SER A 47 52.63 -4.63 -7.13
N THR A 48 52.00 -5.78 -7.37
CA THR A 48 51.47 -6.19 -8.68
C THR A 48 49.94 -6.16 -8.66
N VAL A 49 49.32 -5.59 -9.68
CA VAL A 49 47.86 -5.52 -9.84
C VAL A 49 47.42 -6.44 -10.97
N CYS A 50 46.40 -7.26 -10.71
CA CYS A 50 45.74 -8.07 -11.72
C CYS A 50 44.22 -7.83 -11.65
N ALA A 51 43.63 -7.26 -12.70
CA ALA A 51 42.20 -7.00 -12.77
C ALA A 51 41.35 -8.30 -12.83
N GLY A 52 41.96 -9.41 -13.25
CA GLY A 52 41.31 -10.71 -13.32
C GLY A 52 42.25 -11.84 -13.74
N ILE A 53 41.68 -13.00 -14.07
CA ILE A 53 42.43 -14.23 -14.35
C ILE A 53 43.40 -14.13 -15.54
N ALA A 54 43.03 -13.38 -16.58
CA ALA A 54 43.85 -13.24 -17.78
C ALA A 54 45.22 -12.60 -17.48
N GLU A 55 45.24 -11.58 -16.63
CA GLU A 55 46.47 -10.92 -16.19
C GLU A 55 47.25 -11.80 -15.20
N LEU A 56 46.54 -12.44 -14.28
CA LEU A 56 47.15 -13.36 -13.31
C LEU A 56 47.86 -14.55 -13.99
N ALA A 57 47.33 -15.02 -15.12
CA ALA A 57 47.93 -16.10 -15.91
C ALA A 57 49.29 -15.72 -16.53
N THR A 58 49.57 -14.42 -16.72
CA THR A 58 50.83 -13.94 -17.32
C THR A 58 52.00 -13.88 -16.34
N LEU A 59 51.75 -13.98 -15.02
CA LEU A 59 52.80 -13.92 -14.00
C LEU A 59 53.68 -15.18 -14.03
N PRO A 60 55.01 -15.08 -13.87
CA PRO A 60 55.90 -16.25 -13.87
C PRO A 60 55.67 -17.14 -12.64
N GLN A 61 55.65 -18.46 -12.82
CA GLN A 61 55.70 -19.41 -11.71
C GLN A 61 57.16 -19.61 -11.29
N ASN A 62 57.55 -19.10 -10.13
CA ASN A 62 58.90 -19.34 -9.59
C ASN A 62 58.99 -20.76 -9.02
N GLY A 63 59.99 -21.52 -9.46
CA GLY A 63 60.18 -22.93 -9.09
C GLY A 63 60.71 -23.19 -7.66
N SER A 64 60.82 -22.17 -6.80
CA SER A 64 61.47 -22.31 -5.48
C SER A 64 60.81 -21.51 -4.33
N GLY A 65 59.50 -21.25 -4.38
CA GLY A 65 58.74 -20.61 -3.29
C GLY A 65 57.63 -19.66 -3.79
N PRO A 66 56.76 -19.15 -2.89
CA PRO A 66 55.73 -18.17 -3.26
C PRO A 66 56.37 -16.91 -3.87
N ALA A 67 55.76 -16.40 -4.93
CA ALA A 67 56.23 -15.23 -5.65
C ALA A 67 55.89 -13.91 -4.93
N TYR A 68 54.89 -13.93 -4.04
CA TYR A 68 54.42 -12.78 -3.26
C TYR A 68 54.18 -13.18 -1.80
N ASP A 69 54.42 -12.24 -0.88
CA ASP A 69 54.29 -12.48 0.56
C ASP A 69 52.82 -12.48 1.02
N LEU A 70 51.99 -11.69 0.32
CA LEU A 70 50.57 -11.52 0.59
C LEU A 70 49.82 -11.29 -0.72
N ALA A 71 48.66 -11.93 -0.87
CA ALA A 71 47.65 -11.55 -1.86
C ALA A 71 46.43 -10.92 -1.17
N ILE A 72 45.85 -9.92 -1.83
CA ILE A 72 44.53 -9.39 -1.49
C ILE A 72 43.63 -9.62 -2.70
N TRP A 73 42.55 -10.36 -2.50
CA TRP A 73 41.57 -10.63 -3.55
C TRP A 73 40.24 -9.95 -3.23
N PHE A 74 39.86 -9.02 -4.10
CA PHE A 74 38.54 -8.40 -4.13
C PHE A 74 37.59 -9.31 -4.89
N PHE A 75 36.83 -10.14 -4.17
CA PHE A 75 35.97 -11.14 -4.81
C PHE A 75 34.68 -10.50 -5.35
N PRO A 76 34.24 -10.85 -6.58
CA PRO A 76 33.08 -10.24 -7.22
C PRO A 76 31.75 -10.82 -6.67
N PRO A 77 30.58 -10.26 -7.02
CA PRO A 77 29.28 -10.86 -6.73
C PRO A 77 29.10 -12.26 -7.35
N GLU A 78 28.13 -13.02 -6.85
CA GLU A 78 27.90 -14.42 -7.24
C GLU A 78 27.62 -14.62 -8.73
N ILE A 79 26.93 -13.66 -9.35
CA ILE A 79 26.58 -13.69 -10.78
C ILE A 79 27.83 -13.63 -11.66
N GLU A 80 28.93 -13.08 -11.14
CA GLU A 80 30.21 -12.90 -11.85
C GLU A 80 31.24 -13.99 -11.48
N ALA A 81 30.86 -15.00 -10.69
CA ALA A 81 31.74 -16.02 -10.12
C ALA A 81 32.27 -17.10 -11.10
N VAL A 82 31.96 -16.97 -12.40
CA VAL A 82 32.19 -18.01 -13.42
C VAL A 82 33.70 -18.37 -13.60
N GLY A 83 34.61 -17.61 -13.00
CA GLY A 83 36.07 -17.83 -13.05
C GLY A 83 36.78 -18.15 -11.73
N ASP A 84 36.07 -18.33 -10.60
CA ASP A 84 36.72 -18.44 -9.28
C ASP A 84 37.65 -19.65 -9.16
N GLY A 85 37.26 -20.82 -9.69
CA GLY A 85 38.08 -22.05 -9.61
C GLY A 85 39.43 -21.91 -10.31
N PRO A 86 39.44 -21.62 -11.62
CA PRO A 86 40.69 -21.41 -12.37
C PRO A 86 41.54 -20.26 -11.82
N LEU A 87 40.93 -19.21 -11.27
CA LEU A 87 41.64 -18.11 -10.62
C LEU A 87 42.34 -18.59 -9.34
N LEU A 88 41.65 -19.34 -8.49
CA LEU A 88 42.21 -19.88 -7.24
C LEU A 88 43.35 -20.87 -7.50
N GLU A 89 43.21 -21.75 -8.50
CA GLU A 89 44.29 -22.67 -8.91
C GLU A 89 45.54 -21.91 -9.37
N ARG A 90 45.38 -20.72 -9.96
CA ARG A 90 46.50 -19.88 -10.36
C ARG A 90 47.07 -19.02 -9.22
N LEU A 91 46.21 -18.53 -8.34
CA LEU A 91 46.56 -17.62 -7.25
C LEU A 91 47.28 -18.35 -6.11
N THR A 92 46.77 -19.50 -5.70
CA THR A 92 47.20 -20.21 -4.50
C THR A 92 48.65 -20.70 -4.50
N PRO A 93 49.32 -21.02 -5.64
CA PRO A 93 50.75 -21.33 -5.65
C PRO A 93 51.66 -20.10 -5.54
N LEU A 94 51.12 -18.89 -5.74
CA LEU A 94 51.91 -17.65 -5.77
C LEU A 94 52.09 -17.03 -4.37
N VAL A 95 51.33 -17.46 -3.37
CA VAL A 95 51.26 -16.85 -2.04
C VAL A 95 51.12 -17.87 -0.92
N ASP A 96 51.52 -17.47 0.29
CA ASP A 96 51.26 -18.21 1.53
C ASP A 96 50.20 -17.53 2.43
N ASN A 97 49.92 -16.24 2.18
CA ASN A 97 48.89 -15.48 2.88
C ASN A 97 47.93 -14.84 1.87
N LEU A 98 46.63 -14.93 2.15
CA LEU A 98 45.57 -14.40 1.31
C LEU A 98 44.55 -13.65 2.17
N ILE A 99 44.22 -12.41 1.81
CA ILE A 99 43.09 -11.69 2.39
C ILE A 99 41.98 -11.61 1.35
N LEU A 100 40.80 -12.09 1.72
CA LEU A 100 39.58 -11.93 0.93
C LEU A 100 38.87 -10.66 1.38
N ILE A 101 38.48 -9.84 0.41
CA ILE A 101 37.73 -8.60 0.61
C ILE A 101 36.51 -8.62 -0.30
N PRO A 102 35.31 -8.31 0.21
CA PRO A 102 34.14 -8.19 -0.66
C PRO A 102 34.30 -7.02 -1.64
N GLY A 103 34.19 -7.31 -2.94
CA GLY A 103 34.04 -6.28 -3.96
C GLY A 103 32.65 -5.64 -3.94
N ALA A 104 32.47 -4.56 -4.70
CA ALA A 104 31.22 -3.85 -4.84
C ALA A 104 30.09 -4.81 -5.29
N GLY A 105 28.99 -4.78 -4.54
CA GLY A 105 27.83 -5.63 -4.80
C GLY A 105 27.97 -7.09 -4.33
N ALA A 106 29.10 -7.51 -3.76
CA ALA A 106 29.27 -8.86 -3.25
C ALA A 106 28.47 -9.11 -1.96
N ASP A 107 27.64 -10.16 -1.96
CA ASP A 107 26.92 -10.61 -0.78
C ASP A 107 27.83 -11.46 0.12
N VAL A 108 28.40 -10.85 1.17
CA VAL A 108 29.33 -11.50 2.10
C VAL A 108 28.73 -12.79 2.71
N SER A 109 27.46 -12.79 3.11
CA SER A 109 26.88 -13.97 3.79
C SER A 109 26.73 -15.18 2.86
N LYS A 110 26.71 -14.96 1.55
CA LYS A 110 26.60 -16.01 0.54
C LYS A 110 27.96 -16.40 -0.03
N ARG A 111 28.76 -15.41 -0.41
CA ARG A 111 30.02 -15.61 -1.15
C ARG A 111 31.15 -16.11 -0.26
N ARG A 112 31.35 -15.49 0.90
CA ARG A 112 32.50 -15.77 1.74
C ARG A 112 32.56 -17.24 2.21
N PRO A 113 31.46 -17.86 2.71
CA PRO A 113 31.53 -19.25 3.14
C PRO A 113 32.01 -20.20 2.03
N GLY A 114 31.49 -20.01 0.81
CA GLY A 114 31.88 -20.84 -0.34
C GLY A 114 33.35 -20.67 -0.73
N LEU A 115 33.87 -19.44 -0.71
CA LEU A 115 35.29 -19.16 -1.02
C LEU A 115 36.22 -19.70 0.05
N VAL A 116 35.89 -19.49 1.33
CA VAL A 116 36.70 -19.97 2.46
C VAL A 116 36.79 -21.49 2.46
N LEU A 117 35.69 -22.21 2.18
CA LEU A 117 35.70 -23.66 2.07
C LEU A 117 36.57 -24.16 0.92
N ARG A 118 36.45 -23.57 -0.29
CA ARG A 118 37.30 -23.93 -1.43
C ARG A 118 38.78 -23.65 -1.18
N LEU A 119 39.10 -22.56 -0.50
CA LEU A 119 40.47 -22.22 -0.13
C LEU A 119 41.03 -23.17 0.94
N ALA A 120 40.18 -23.65 1.85
CA ALA A 120 40.55 -24.69 2.81
C ALA A 120 40.91 -26.01 2.11
N ASP A 121 40.19 -26.39 1.04
CA ASP A 121 40.55 -27.55 0.21
C ASP A 121 41.93 -27.38 -0.47
N LEU A 122 42.36 -26.13 -0.69
CA LEU A 122 43.68 -25.77 -1.24
C LEU A 122 44.75 -25.51 -0.15
N GLY A 123 44.43 -25.77 1.12
CA GLY A 123 45.33 -25.67 2.26
C GLY A 123 45.44 -24.27 2.89
N PHE A 124 44.50 -23.37 2.62
CA PHE A 124 44.40 -22.05 3.26
C PHE A 124 43.29 -22.02 4.30
N TYR A 125 43.66 -21.79 5.55
CA TYR A 125 42.69 -21.76 6.65
C TYR A 125 42.54 -20.34 7.21
N PRO A 126 41.32 -19.91 7.57
CA PRO A 126 41.10 -18.59 8.12
C PRO A 126 41.73 -18.46 9.50
N THR A 127 42.37 -17.33 9.76
CA THR A 127 43.00 -17.03 11.06
C THR A 127 42.02 -16.40 12.05
N TYR A 128 40.88 -15.89 11.56
CA TYR A 128 39.86 -15.15 12.33
C TYR A 128 40.41 -13.96 13.13
N ASP A 129 41.48 -13.36 12.63
CA ASP A 129 42.05 -12.15 13.21
C ASP A 129 41.06 -10.97 13.12
N CYS A 130 40.65 -10.45 14.28
CA CYS A 130 39.63 -9.42 14.40
C CYS A 130 40.03 -8.08 13.77
N GLU A 131 41.32 -7.75 13.69
CA GLU A 131 41.75 -6.43 13.18
C GLU A 131 41.45 -6.26 11.67
N VAL A 132 41.41 -7.36 10.92
CA VAL A 132 41.06 -7.34 9.49
C VAL A 132 39.56 -7.06 9.30
N VAL A 133 38.73 -7.59 10.22
CA VAL A 133 37.28 -7.44 10.22
C VAL A 133 36.85 -6.06 10.72
N GLU A 134 37.59 -5.47 11.66
CA GLU A 134 37.32 -4.14 12.21
C GLU A 134 37.41 -3.02 11.15
N ILE A 135 38.23 -3.19 10.12
CA ILE A 135 38.39 -2.19 9.06
C ILE A 135 37.43 -2.42 7.90
N GLU A 136 37.30 -3.66 7.43
CA GLU A 136 36.38 -4.00 6.34
C GLU A 136 35.44 -5.14 6.77
N ALA A 137 34.17 -4.79 6.94
CA ALA A 137 33.14 -5.74 7.34
C ALA A 137 33.01 -6.87 6.30
N GLY A 138 33.35 -8.08 6.71
CA GLY A 138 33.30 -9.27 5.87
C GLY A 138 34.64 -9.74 5.32
N ALA A 139 35.73 -8.99 5.53
CA ALA A 139 37.08 -9.45 5.16
C ALA A 139 37.54 -10.65 6.00
N VAL A 140 38.42 -11.48 5.43
CA VAL A 140 39.03 -12.62 6.13
C VAL A 140 40.45 -12.85 5.67
N TRP A 141 41.36 -13.03 6.62
CA TRP A 141 42.72 -13.45 6.36
C TRP A 141 42.82 -14.97 6.45
N LEU A 142 43.39 -15.59 5.42
CA LEU A 142 43.73 -17.00 5.35
C LEU A 142 45.24 -17.19 5.22
N SER A 143 45.75 -18.25 5.85
CA SER A 143 47.17 -18.60 5.83
C SER A 143 47.37 -20.11 5.67
N ARG A 144 48.48 -20.53 5.08
CA ARG A 144 48.90 -21.94 5.03
C ARG A 144 49.46 -22.37 6.39
N THR A 145 48.61 -22.91 7.25
CA THR A 145 49.00 -23.39 8.59
C THR A 145 49.12 -24.92 8.65
N LYS A 146 49.99 -25.43 9.56
CA LYS A 146 50.19 -26.86 9.83
C LYS A 146 49.11 -27.50 10.71
N THR A 147 48.18 -26.73 11.28
CA THR A 147 47.07 -27.22 12.11
C THR A 147 45.76 -27.36 11.32
N ALA A 148 45.83 -28.05 10.18
CA ALA A 148 44.73 -28.20 9.21
C ALA A 148 43.53 -29.01 9.76
N ASP A 149 43.80 -30.10 10.50
CA ASP A 149 42.78 -31.10 10.82
C ASP A 149 41.73 -30.61 11.82
N ALA A 150 42.13 -29.81 12.82
CA ALA A 150 41.22 -29.29 13.85
C ALA A 150 40.33 -28.14 13.33
N ILE A 151 40.85 -27.32 12.42
CA ILE A 151 40.13 -26.16 11.87
C ILE A 151 39.10 -26.62 10.83
N SER A 152 39.46 -27.58 9.97
CA SER A 152 38.58 -28.09 8.91
C SER A 152 37.24 -28.61 9.45
N ALA A 153 37.24 -29.29 10.61
CA ALA A 153 36.03 -29.89 11.19
C ALA A 153 34.97 -28.87 11.65
N VAL A 154 35.37 -27.68 12.12
CA VAL A 154 34.46 -26.66 12.67
C VAL A 154 34.18 -25.51 11.69
N LEU A 155 34.97 -25.40 10.64
CA LEU A 155 34.93 -24.30 9.67
C LEU A 155 33.53 -24.05 9.05
N PRO A 156 32.78 -25.07 8.59
CA PRO A 156 31.44 -24.84 8.02
C PRO A 156 30.47 -24.22 9.02
N ALA A 157 30.52 -24.64 10.29
CA ALA A 157 29.64 -24.14 11.34
C ALA A 157 29.98 -22.67 11.69
N VAL A 158 31.27 -22.33 11.74
CA VAL A 158 31.74 -20.98 12.02
C VAL A 158 31.34 -20.00 10.90
N GLU A 159 31.58 -20.35 9.63
CA GLU A 159 31.19 -19.49 8.50
C GLU A 159 29.67 -19.34 8.38
N THR A 160 28.90 -20.40 8.69
CA THR A 160 27.44 -20.32 8.76
C THR A 160 26.97 -19.36 9.87
N GLY A 161 27.63 -19.40 11.04
CA GLY A 161 27.37 -18.47 12.14
C GLY A 161 27.65 -17.01 11.74
N PHE A 162 28.78 -16.74 11.11
CA PHE A 162 29.13 -15.40 10.61
C PHE A 162 28.18 -14.92 9.52
N ALA A 163 27.77 -15.80 8.59
CA ALA A 163 26.79 -15.48 7.56
C ALA A 163 25.47 -15.00 8.18
N ARG A 164 24.97 -15.71 9.20
CA ARG A 164 23.75 -15.35 9.92
C ARG A 164 23.87 -14.00 10.65
N VAL A 165 24.98 -13.74 11.34
CA VAL A 165 25.20 -12.47 12.04
C VAL A 165 25.29 -11.30 11.05
N ASN A 166 26.00 -11.47 9.93
CA ASN A 166 26.11 -10.45 8.89
C ASN A 166 24.76 -10.18 8.19
N GLU A 167 23.92 -11.19 8.02
CA GLU A 167 22.55 -11.01 7.52
C GLU A 167 21.69 -10.22 8.51
N GLN A 168 21.75 -10.55 9.80
CA GLN A 168 21.07 -9.79 10.85
C GLN A 168 21.54 -8.33 10.93
N MET A 169 22.86 -8.08 10.89
CA MET A 169 23.41 -6.73 10.89
C MET A 169 23.02 -5.92 9.65
N ARG A 170 22.91 -6.55 8.47
CA ARG A 170 22.41 -5.88 7.26
C ARG A 170 20.92 -5.57 7.37
N GLY A 171 20.13 -6.48 7.94
CA GLY A 171 18.74 -6.22 8.29
C GLY A 171 18.63 -4.99 9.19
N LEU A 172 19.41 -4.93 10.27
CA LEU A 172 19.43 -3.81 11.21
C LEU A 172 19.83 -2.49 10.55
N HIS A 173 20.89 -2.50 9.72
CA HIS A 173 21.32 -1.31 8.97
C HIS A 173 20.27 -0.81 7.98
N ARG A 174 19.56 -1.72 7.30
CA ARG A 174 18.43 -1.36 6.42
C ARG A 174 17.31 -0.72 7.23
N THR A 175 16.92 -1.34 8.34
CA THR A 175 15.91 -0.77 9.26
C THR A 175 16.32 0.62 9.74
N LEU A 176 17.56 0.80 10.18
CA LEU A 176 18.08 2.11 10.60
C LEU A 176 18.02 3.15 9.48
N ARG A 177 18.45 2.81 8.26
CA ARG A 177 18.38 3.71 7.11
C ARG A 177 16.93 4.11 6.79
N THR A 178 16.00 3.16 6.87
CA THR A 178 14.56 3.45 6.70
C THR A 178 14.05 4.37 7.81
N ARG A 179 14.37 4.09 9.07
CA ARG A 179 13.99 4.95 10.20
C ARG A 179 14.57 6.36 10.08
N MET A 180 15.81 6.51 9.60
CA MET A 180 16.40 7.82 9.31
C MET A 180 15.63 8.54 8.19
N SER A 181 15.25 7.84 7.12
CA SER A 181 14.44 8.42 6.05
C SER A 181 13.03 8.83 6.52
N GLU A 182 12.41 8.03 7.39
CA GLU A 182 11.15 8.38 8.07
C GLU A 182 11.32 9.64 8.92
N LEU A 183 12.42 9.75 9.67
CA LEU A 183 12.73 10.92 10.49
C LEU A 183 12.90 12.17 9.62
N GLU A 184 13.64 12.08 8.53
CA GLU A 184 13.81 13.19 7.58
C GLU A 184 12.47 13.58 6.91
N ALA A 185 11.60 12.60 6.62
CA ALA A 185 10.27 12.87 6.10
C ALA A 185 9.38 13.55 7.14
N ALA A 186 9.50 13.16 8.41
CA ALA A 186 8.84 13.80 9.54
C ALA A 186 9.33 15.25 9.73
N ASP A 187 10.63 15.50 9.65
CA ASP A 187 11.21 16.85 9.73
C ASP A 187 10.70 17.75 8.59
N ARG A 188 10.68 17.26 7.34
CA ARG A 188 10.06 17.97 6.21
C ARG A 188 8.58 18.23 6.41
N HIS A 189 7.87 17.36 7.13
CA HIS A 189 6.47 17.55 7.47
C HIS A 189 6.28 18.61 8.57
N ILE A 190 7.10 18.58 9.62
CA ILE A 190 7.12 19.59 10.69
C ILE A 190 7.33 20.97 10.08
N ALA A 191 8.33 21.14 9.21
CA ALA A 191 8.58 22.40 8.52
C ALA A 191 7.35 22.92 7.73
N ARG A 192 6.63 22.02 7.04
CA ARG A 192 5.38 22.37 6.33
C ARG A 192 4.25 22.76 7.28
N LEU A 193 4.14 22.09 8.42
CA LEU A 193 3.15 22.44 9.45
C LEU A 193 3.45 23.79 10.08
N GLU A 194 4.71 24.10 10.37
CA GLU A 194 5.14 25.40 10.87
C GLU A 194 4.77 26.53 9.90
N GLU A 195 4.98 26.32 8.60
CA GLU A 195 4.56 27.27 7.56
C GLU A 195 3.03 27.46 7.54
N LYS A 196 2.26 26.38 7.63
CA LYS A 196 0.79 26.43 7.71
C LYS A 196 0.31 27.17 8.97
N VAL A 197 0.93 26.92 10.12
CA VAL A 197 0.63 27.61 11.38
C VAL A 197 0.93 29.10 11.26
N LEU A 198 2.02 29.48 10.59
CA LEU A 198 2.35 30.88 10.34
C LEU A 198 1.31 31.56 9.44
N LYS A 199 0.88 30.89 8.36
CA LYS A 199 -0.21 31.37 7.48
C LYS A 199 -1.53 31.52 8.24
N LEU A 200 -1.87 30.56 9.10
CA LEU A 200 -3.08 30.63 9.94
C LEU A 200 -3.03 31.79 10.93
N LYS A 201 -1.88 32.02 11.59
CA LYS A 201 -1.69 33.18 12.48
C LYS A 201 -1.86 34.50 11.73
N LYS A 202 -1.36 34.59 10.49
CA LYS A 202 -1.56 35.76 9.62
C LYS A 202 -3.04 35.96 9.28
N ALA A 203 -3.72 34.91 8.80
CA ALA A 203 -5.14 34.97 8.48
C ALA A 203 -6.01 35.33 9.71
N GLN A 204 -5.65 34.85 10.91
CA GLN A 204 -6.36 35.20 12.15
C GLN A 204 -6.19 36.68 12.51
N ARG A 205 -5.02 37.28 12.26
CA ARG A 205 -4.79 38.72 12.41
C ARG A 205 -5.61 39.51 11.40
N ASP A 206 -5.57 39.13 10.13
CA ASP A 206 -6.34 39.78 9.06
C ASP A 206 -7.84 39.72 9.35
N LEU A 207 -8.33 38.59 9.86
CA LEU A 207 -9.74 38.41 10.22
C LEU A 207 -10.15 39.24 11.44
N LYS A 208 -9.25 39.44 12.42
CA LYS A 208 -9.47 40.38 13.53
C LYS A 208 -9.53 41.82 13.03
N GLN A 209 -8.64 42.21 12.12
CA GLN A 209 -8.63 43.53 11.53
C GLN A 209 -9.89 43.80 10.70
N LEU A 210 -10.27 42.87 9.82
CA LEU A 210 -11.51 42.97 9.03
C LEU A 210 -12.77 43.01 9.92
N LYS A 211 -12.78 42.29 11.06
CA LYS A 211 -13.88 42.39 12.03
C LYS A 211 -13.92 43.77 12.70
N ALA A 212 -12.77 44.34 13.04
CA ALA A 212 -12.67 45.68 13.62
C ALA A 212 -13.11 46.76 12.59
N GLU A 213 -12.64 46.69 11.35
CA GLU A 213 -13.03 47.57 10.25
C GLU A 213 -14.53 47.45 9.94
N LYS A 214 -15.07 46.22 9.87
CA LYS A 214 -16.52 45.99 9.72
C LYS A 214 -17.32 46.56 10.89
N HIS A 215 -16.80 46.52 12.12
CA HIS A 215 -17.47 47.10 13.28
C HIS A 215 -17.41 48.63 13.26
N ALA A 216 -16.30 49.22 12.82
CA ALA A 216 -16.14 50.66 12.62
C ALA A 216 -17.08 51.18 11.52
N LEU A 217 -17.10 50.53 10.34
CA LEU A 217 -18.04 50.81 9.25
C LEU A 217 -19.50 50.61 9.63
N ARG A 218 -19.79 49.76 10.63
CA ARG A 218 -21.15 49.60 11.16
C ARG A 218 -21.62 50.80 11.99
N LYS A 219 -20.69 51.56 12.57
CA LYS A 219 -20.96 52.72 13.41
C LYS A 219 -20.77 54.06 12.68
N SER A 220 -20.34 54.02 11.43
CA SER A 220 -19.95 55.22 10.69
C SER A 220 -21.15 55.94 10.03
N PRO A 221 -21.06 57.27 9.81
CA PRO A 221 -22.10 58.05 9.13
C PRO A 221 -22.37 57.56 7.70
N GLU A 222 -21.35 57.04 7.01
CA GLU A 222 -21.44 56.56 5.63
C GLU A 222 -22.39 55.36 5.49
N ARG A 223 -22.55 54.54 6.54
CA ARG A 223 -23.55 53.46 6.55
C ARG A 223 -24.98 53.99 6.64
N LYS A 224 -25.21 55.07 7.40
CA LYS A 224 -26.54 55.71 7.47
C LYS A 224 -26.90 56.34 6.12
N VAL A 225 -25.93 57.01 5.48
CA VAL A 225 -26.08 57.57 4.12
C VAL A 225 -26.31 56.45 3.09
N GLY A 226 -25.54 55.35 3.17
CA GLY A 226 -25.70 54.18 2.31
C GLY A 226 -27.03 53.44 2.50
N GLN A 227 -27.60 53.40 3.71
CA GLN A 227 -28.92 52.83 3.94
C GLN A 227 -30.06 53.65 3.32
N VAL A 228 -29.91 54.98 3.30
CA VAL A 228 -30.86 55.91 2.67
C VAL A 228 -30.73 55.86 1.15
N LEU A 229 -29.51 55.85 0.61
CA LEU A 229 -29.26 55.76 -0.84
C LEU A 229 -29.64 54.41 -1.45
N LEU A 230 -29.58 53.31 -0.67
CA LEU A 230 -29.96 51.97 -1.12
C LEU A 230 -31.44 51.63 -0.87
N ALA A 231 -32.21 52.51 -0.22
CA ALA A 231 -33.63 52.27 0.06
C ALA A 231 -34.48 52.04 -1.22
N PRO A 232 -34.27 52.75 -2.35
CA PRO A 232 -34.99 52.48 -3.60
C PRO A 232 -34.64 51.12 -4.21
N TYR A 233 -33.42 50.62 -3.98
CA TYR A 233 -32.92 49.35 -4.51
C TYR A 233 -33.27 48.12 -3.65
N ARG A 234 -33.97 48.30 -2.52
CA ARG A 234 -34.45 47.19 -1.67
C ARG A 234 -35.81 46.64 -2.10
N LEU A 235 -36.57 47.39 -2.89
CA LEU A 235 -37.89 46.98 -3.38
C LEU A 235 -37.95 45.96 -4.54
N PRO A 236 -36.83 45.48 -5.13
CA PRO A 236 -36.85 44.29 -6.01
C PRO A 236 -36.29 43.00 -5.37
N GLN A 237 -35.90 42.98 -4.09
CA GLN A 237 -35.23 41.80 -3.49
C GLN A 237 -36.17 40.60 -3.22
N LYS A 238 -37.47 40.83 -3.05
CA LYS A 238 -38.46 39.73 -2.96
C LYS A 238 -38.67 39.06 -4.32
N LEU A 239 -38.69 39.83 -5.41
CA LEU A 239 -38.87 39.31 -6.78
C LEU A 239 -37.63 38.52 -7.25
N VAL A 240 -36.42 38.99 -6.91
CA VAL A 240 -35.16 38.30 -7.24
C VAL A 240 -34.98 36.99 -6.46
N ARG A 241 -35.55 36.87 -5.25
CA ARG A 241 -35.56 35.60 -4.47
C ARG A 241 -36.46 34.54 -5.10
N GLU A 242 -37.60 34.94 -5.64
CA GLU A 242 -38.51 34.03 -6.35
C GLU A 242 -37.90 33.54 -7.67
N VAL A 243 -37.19 34.41 -8.40
CA VAL A 243 -36.50 34.04 -9.65
C VAL A 243 -35.25 33.17 -9.38
N ARG A 244 -34.51 33.41 -8.30
CA ARG A 244 -33.38 32.55 -7.88
C ARG A 244 -33.80 31.17 -7.37
N LYS A 245 -35.03 30.99 -6.90
CA LYS A 245 -35.60 29.67 -6.60
C LYS A 245 -35.89 28.86 -7.87
N ARG A 246 -36.14 29.51 -9.01
CA ARG A 246 -36.45 28.85 -10.29
C ARG A 246 -35.22 28.53 -11.15
N PHE A 247 -34.13 29.27 -11.00
CA PHE A 247 -32.88 29.03 -11.75
C PHE A 247 -31.69 29.01 -10.80
N GLY A 248 -31.29 27.79 -10.40
CA GLY A 248 -30.20 27.54 -9.48
C GLY A 248 -28.83 27.98 -10.03
N ARG A 249 -27.96 28.47 -9.14
CA ARG A 249 -26.51 28.57 -9.39
C ARG A 249 -25.85 27.26 -8.96
N PRO A 250 -24.84 26.75 -9.69
CA PRO A 250 -24.09 25.59 -9.24
C PRO A 250 -23.36 25.93 -7.93
N ALA A 251 -23.63 25.15 -6.90
CA ALA A 251 -23.00 25.29 -5.60
C ALA A 251 -21.56 24.79 -5.68
N ARG A 252 -20.63 25.57 -5.11
CA ARG A 252 -19.27 25.12 -4.83
C ARG A 252 -19.39 23.99 -3.80
N ALA A 253 -19.09 22.76 -4.19
CA ALA A 253 -19.24 21.58 -3.35
C ALA A 253 -18.39 21.74 -2.07
N LYS A 254 -19.07 21.77 -0.92
CA LYS A 254 -18.44 21.42 0.35
C LYS A 254 -18.51 19.89 0.48
N PRO A 255 -17.49 19.22 1.05
CA PRO A 255 -17.56 17.78 1.28
C PRO A 255 -18.83 17.47 2.08
N SER A 256 -19.67 16.59 1.54
CA SER A 256 -20.94 16.19 2.11
C SER A 256 -20.69 15.33 3.35
N VAL A 257 -20.66 15.95 4.51
CA VAL A 257 -20.94 15.22 5.76
C VAL A 257 -22.44 14.97 5.75
N ILE A 258 -22.85 13.70 5.62
CA ILE A 258 -24.26 13.31 5.75
C ILE A 258 -24.70 13.77 7.13
N SER A 259 -25.75 14.59 7.19
CA SER A 259 -26.26 15.02 8.49
C SER A 259 -26.82 13.80 9.24
N PRO A 260 -26.60 13.67 10.56
CA PRO A 260 -27.11 12.52 11.32
C PRO A 260 -28.59 12.21 11.01
N ASN A 261 -29.43 13.25 10.90
CA ASN A 261 -30.85 13.09 10.58
C ASN A 261 -31.12 12.47 9.20
N GLU A 262 -30.35 12.84 8.16
CA GLU A 262 -30.53 12.28 6.80
C GLU A 262 -30.17 10.79 6.76
N TYR A 263 -29.10 10.40 7.47
CA TYR A 263 -28.70 9.01 7.58
C TYR A 263 -29.70 8.19 8.40
N GLN A 264 -30.14 8.71 9.55
CA GLN A 264 -31.13 8.03 10.39
C GLN A 264 -32.45 7.81 9.63
N ASP A 265 -32.96 8.83 8.92
CA ASP A 265 -34.14 8.70 8.06
C ASP A 265 -33.95 7.66 6.94
N TRP A 266 -32.73 7.52 6.43
CA TRP A 266 -32.39 6.54 5.40
C TRP A 266 -32.36 5.11 5.96
N LEU A 267 -31.81 4.95 7.17
CA LEU A 267 -31.68 3.67 7.85
C LEU A 267 -33.04 3.17 8.33
N GLU A 268 -33.84 4.02 8.98
CA GLU A 268 -35.18 3.66 9.49
C GLU A 268 -36.12 3.16 8.38
N LYS A 269 -35.98 3.69 7.16
CA LYS A 269 -36.76 3.20 5.99
C LYS A 269 -36.32 1.83 5.48
N ARG A 270 -35.11 1.39 5.85
CA ARG A 270 -34.49 0.13 5.41
C ARG A 270 -34.40 -0.90 6.52
N ARG A 271 -34.66 -0.51 7.77
CA ARG A 271 -34.78 -1.42 8.90
C ARG A 271 -36.03 -2.29 8.73
N PRO A 272 -35.93 -3.60 8.99
CA PRO A 272 -37.09 -4.47 8.95
C PRO A 272 -38.08 -4.08 10.05
N SER A 273 -39.35 -3.97 9.68
CA SER A 273 -40.44 -3.85 10.65
C SER A 273 -40.60 -5.13 11.47
N GLU A 274 -41.28 -5.06 12.60
CA GLU A 274 -41.59 -6.24 13.44
C GLU A 274 -42.30 -7.36 12.65
N LYS A 275 -43.14 -6.99 11.66
CA LYS A 275 -43.80 -7.96 10.78
C LYS A 275 -42.80 -8.66 9.85
N GLU A 276 -41.84 -7.91 9.30
CA GLU A 276 -40.79 -8.46 8.45
C GLU A 276 -39.83 -9.33 9.25
N LEU A 277 -39.49 -8.94 10.48
CA LEU A 277 -38.70 -9.78 11.40
C LEU A 277 -39.41 -11.10 11.76
N ALA A 278 -40.73 -11.05 11.99
CA ALA A 278 -41.53 -12.26 12.20
C ALA A 278 -41.51 -13.17 10.96
N ALA A 279 -41.66 -12.60 9.76
CA ALA A 279 -41.58 -13.35 8.51
C ALA A 279 -40.18 -13.93 8.26
N ALA A 280 -39.11 -13.17 8.55
CA ALA A 280 -37.73 -13.62 8.46
C ALA A 280 -37.46 -14.79 9.42
N ARG A 281 -38.03 -14.75 10.63
CA ARG A 281 -37.96 -15.85 11.60
C ARG A 281 -38.66 -17.11 11.10
N ASP A 282 -39.86 -16.98 10.54
CA ASP A 282 -40.58 -18.13 9.96
C ASP A 282 -39.84 -18.70 8.74
N GLN A 283 -39.28 -17.83 7.90
CA GLN A 283 -38.45 -18.23 6.76
C GLN A 283 -37.19 -18.97 7.23
N ALA A 284 -36.48 -18.46 8.23
CA ALA A 284 -35.27 -19.07 8.81
C ALA A 284 -35.50 -20.50 9.30
N ARG A 285 -36.70 -20.79 9.81
CA ARG A 285 -37.08 -22.14 10.27
C ARG A 285 -37.22 -23.13 9.12
N THR A 286 -37.43 -22.65 7.90
CA THR A 286 -37.57 -23.46 6.68
C THR A 286 -36.28 -23.56 5.84
N PHE A 287 -35.20 -22.91 6.26
CA PHE A 287 -33.91 -23.02 5.57
C PHE A 287 -33.39 -24.45 5.55
N ASN A 288 -32.88 -24.87 4.39
CA ASN A 288 -32.20 -26.16 4.22
C ASN A 288 -30.89 -26.25 5.03
N TYR A 289 -30.10 -25.17 5.06
CA TYR A 289 -28.86 -25.10 5.80
C TYR A 289 -29.04 -24.14 6.98
N ARG A 290 -28.93 -24.69 8.19
CA ARG A 290 -29.20 -23.97 9.44
C ARG A 290 -28.02 -24.12 10.41
N PRO A 291 -26.84 -23.57 10.09
CA PRO A 291 -25.67 -23.70 10.95
C PRO A 291 -25.92 -23.03 12.30
N LEU A 292 -25.32 -23.56 13.37
CA LEU A 292 -25.25 -22.85 14.64
C LEU A 292 -24.20 -21.74 14.51
N LEU A 293 -24.57 -20.50 14.86
CA LEU A 293 -23.65 -19.36 14.93
C LEU A 293 -23.24 -19.12 16.39
N SER A 294 -21.95 -19.22 16.69
CA SER A 294 -21.39 -18.86 17.99
C SER A 294 -20.92 -17.41 17.97
N ILE A 295 -21.57 -16.57 18.77
CA ILE A 295 -21.19 -15.16 18.92
C ILE A 295 -20.25 -15.06 20.13
N ILE A 296 -19.01 -14.67 19.91
CA ILE A 296 -17.99 -14.54 20.97
C ILE A 296 -17.88 -13.07 21.36
N THR A 297 -18.02 -12.81 22.66
CA THR A 297 -17.97 -11.47 23.24
C THR A 297 -17.09 -11.48 24.49
N PRO A 298 -15.81 -11.09 24.37
CA PRO A 298 -14.97 -10.79 25.54
C PRO A 298 -15.56 -9.63 26.34
N VAL A 299 -15.62 -9.75 27.66
CA VAL A 299 -16.19 -8.77 28.59
C VAL A 299 -15.14 -8.39 29.63
N PHE A 300 -14.94 -7.08 29.84
CA PHE A 300 -14.04 -6.58 30.88
C PHE A 300 -14.51 -5.22 31.40
N ASN A 301 -15.02 -5.19 32.64
CA ASN A 301 -15.47 -3.97 33.31
C ASN A 301 -16.43 -3.10 32.47
N THR A 302 -17.31 -3.76 31.71
CA THR A 302 -18.31 -3.11 30.87
C THR A 302 -19.48 -2.60 31.73
N PRO A 303 -19.91 -1.34 31.58
CA PRO A 303 -21.12 -0.84 32.24
C PRO A 303 -22.31 -1.76 31.97
N ALA A 304 -23.05 -2.12 33.03
CA ALA A 304 -24.10 -3.14 32.93
C ALA A 304 -25.19 -2.79 31.90
N ALA A 305 -25.51 -1.49 31.73
CA ALA A 305 -26.48 -1.05 30.73
C ALA A 305 -26.04 -1.37 29.28
N TRP A 306 -24.77 -1.14 28.96
CA TRP A 306 -24.26 -1.41 27.60
C TRP A 306 -24.16 -2.90 27.32
N LEU A 307 -23.70 -3.68 28.30
CA LEU A 307 -23.67 -5.14 28.17
C LEU A 307 -25.08 -5.72 28.03
N ALA A 308 -26.07 -5.17 28.75
CA ALA A 308 -27.46 -5.58 28.61
C ALA A 308 -28.00 -5.30 27.20
N GLU A 309 -27.72 -4.12 26.62
CA GLU A 309 -28.09 -3.79 25.24
C GLU A 309 -27.42 -4.74 24.23
N ALA A 310 -26.13 -5.05 24.41
CA ALA A 310 -25.41 -5.98 23.55
C ALA A 310 -26.03 -7.39 23.59
N VAL A 311 -26.30 -7.92 24.78
CA VAL A 311 -26.97 -9.22 24.98
C VAL A 311 -28.39 -9.20 24.40
N GLU A 312 -29.16 -8.13 24.61
CA GLU A 312 -30.51 -7.99 24.05
C GLU A 312 -30.49 -8.04 22.51
N SER A 313 -29.49 -7.39 21.88
CA SER A 313 -29.35 -7.37 20.42
C SER A 313 -29.18 -8.76 19.80
N VAL A 314 -28.53 -9.69 20.53
CA VAL A 314 -28.38 -11.09 20.11
C VAL A 314 -29.64 -11.90 20.42
N THR A 315 -30.25 -11.70 21.59
CA THR A 315 -31.45 -12.46 21.99
C THR A 315 -32.66 -12.18 21.09
N ARG A 316 -32.72 -10.99 20.47
CA ARG A 316 -33.79 -10.56 19.56
C ARG A 316 -33.62 -10.97 18.10
N GLN A 317 -32.54 -11.67 17.75
CA GLN A 317 -32.25 -12.04 16.36
C GLN A 317 -33.41 -12.82 15.70
N ALA A 318 -33.67 -12.52 14.43
CA ALA A 318 -34.67 -13.23 13.63
C ALA A 318 -34.25 -14.69 13.35
N TYR A 319 -32.96 -14.93 13.14
CA TYR A 319 -32.39 -16.27 13.10
C TYR A 319 -32.22 -16.79 14.54
N GLU A 320 -32.80 -17.94 14.87
CA GLU A 320 -32.89 -18.40 16.27
C GLU A 320 -31.80 -19.40 16.68
N ASN A 321 -31.05 -19.96 15.72
CA ASN A 321 -30.04 -21.00 15.96
C ASN A 321 -28.65 -20.39 16.20
N TRP A 322 -28.50 -19.74 17.35
CA TRP A 322 -27.25 -19.13 17.79
C TRP A 322 -26.95 -19.53 19.24
N GLU A 323 -25.70 -19.31 19.63
CA GLU A 323 -25.26 -19.27 21.02
C GLU A 323 -24.42 -18.01 21.26
N LEU A 324 -24.53 -17.44 22.45
CA LEU A 324 -23.78 -16.26 22.85
C LEU A 324 -22.80 -16.65 23.94
N ILE A 325 -21.51 -16.45 23.69
CA ILE A 325 -20.42 -16.83 24.58
C ILE A 325 -19.81 -15.56 25.16
N LEU A 326 -20.20 -15.26 26.38
CA LEU A 326 -19.70 -14.10 27.13
C LEU A 326 -18.46 -14.55 27.91
N VAL A 327 -17.30 -13.99 27.59
CA VAL A 327 -16.05 -14.36 28.27
C VAL A 327 -15.63 -13.24 29.21
N ASP A 328 -15.87 -13.42 30.50
CA ASP A 328 -15.45 -12.47 31.52
C ASP A 328 -13.94 -12.58 31.76
N ASP A 329 -13.19 -11.58 31.32
CA ASP A 329 -11.73 -11.49 31.42
C ASP A 329 -11.27 -10.88 32.77
N GLY A 330 -11.97 -11.24 33.85
CA GLY A 330 -11.67 -10.78 35.20
C GLY A 330 -12.27 -9.41 35.54
N SER A 331 -13.54 -9.18 35.23
CA SER A 331 -14.25 -7.96 35.61
C SER A 331 -14.31 -7.78 37.14
N ALA A 332 -14.03 -6.58 37.61
CA ALA A 332 -14.11 -6.16 39.00
C ALA A 332 -15.42 -5.42 39.33
N LEU A 333 -16.15 -4.95 38.31
CA LEU A 333 -17.44 -4.29 38.48
C LEU A 333 -18.51 -5.30 38.90
N ALA A 334 -19.04 -5.14 40.11
CA ALA A 334 -20.07 -6.01 40.68
C ALA A 334 -21.31 -6.11 39.78
N GLU A 335 -21.77 -4.98 39.23
CA GLU A 335 -22.93 -4.93 38.33
C GLU A 335 -22.74 -5.76 37.05
N THR A 336 -21.51 -5.82 36.51
CA THR A 336 -21.17 -6.62 35.32
C THR A 336 -21.25 -8.10 35.67
N VAL A 337 -20.64 -8.50 36.80
CA VAL A 337 -20.61 -9.90 37.26
C VAL A 337 -22.02 -10.39 37.60
N GLU A 338 -22.83 -9.57 38.28
CA GLU A 338 -24.23 -9.86 38.59
C GLU A 338 -25.08 -10.01 37.33
N LEU A 339 -24.89 -9.12 36.34
CA LEU A 339 -25.59 -9.20 35.06
C LEU A 339 -25.22 -10.48 34.31
N LEU A 340 -23.93 -10.84 34.25
CA LEU A 340 -23.47 -12.07 33.60
C LEU A 340 -24.14 -13.32 34.19
N ALA A 341 -24.21 -13.43 35.53
CA ALA A 341 -24.94 -14.52 36.18
C ALA A 341 -26.44 -14.51 35.82
N THR A 342 -27.05 -13.32 35.81
CA THR A 342 -28.48 -13.15 35.51
C THR A 342 -28.83 -13.55 34.08
N VAL A 343 -28.00 -13.20 33.09
CA VAL A 343 -28.29 -13.52 31.68
C VAL A 343 -28.06 -15.00 31.37
N GLU A 344 -27.07 -15.64 32.00
CA GLU A 344 -26.80 -17.08 31.89
C GLU A 344 -28.00 -17.93 32.37
N GLU A 345 -28.66 -17.50 33.45
CA GLU A 345 -29.85 -18.19 33.97
C GLU A 345 -31.11 -17.96 33.10
N ARG A 346 -31.19 -16.84 32.38
CA ARG A 346 -32.39 -16.43 31.64
C ARG A 346 -32.55 -17.10 30.28
N ASP A 347 -31.45 -17.37 29.57
CA ASP A 347 -31.48 -18.00 28.24
C ASP A 347 -30.41 -19.08 28.14
N PRO A 348 -30.79 -20.37 27.94
CA PRO A 348 -29.83 -21.48 27.89
C PRO A 348 -28.86 -21.44 26.69
N ARG A 349 -29.10 -20.55 25.72
CA ARG A 349 -28.17 -20.29 24.60
C ARG A 349 -27.01 -19.37 24.99
N ILE A 350 -27.09 -18.72 26.15
CA ILE A 350 -26.03 -17.86 26.68
C ILE A 350 -25.12 -18.70 27.56
N VAL A 351 -23.82 -18.65 27.29
CA VAL A 351 -22.78 -19.38 28.03
C VAL A 351 -21.79 -18.35 28.58
N VAL A 352 -21.58 -18.34 29.90
CA VAL A 352 -20.60 -17.44 30.52
C VAL A 352 -19.32 -18.21 30.86
N VAL A 353 -18.20 -17.76 30.30
CA VAL A 353 -16.87 -18.28 30.60
C VAL A 353 -16.18 -17.29 31.52
N ARG A 354 -15.98 -17.69 32.78
CA ARG A 354 -15.29 -16.86 33.78
C ARG A 354 -13.81 -17.22 33.81
N ARG A 355 -12.94 -16.23 33.65
CA ARG A 355 -11.48 -16.41 33.78
C ARG A 355 -11.03 -15.98 35.17
N GLU A 356 -10.07 -16.73 35.74
CA GLU A 356 -9.51 -16.43 37.07
C GLU A 356 -8.60 -15.20 37.08
N SER A 357 -8.08 -14.80 35.92
CA SER A 357 -7.22 -13.62 35.77
C SER A 357 -7.38 -13.02 34.37
N THR A 358 -7.15 -11.70 34.27
CA THR A 358 -7.17 -10.95 33.02
C THR A 358 -5.99 -11.36 32.15
N GLY A 359 -6.27 -11.90 30.97
CA GLY A 359 -5.26 -12.37 30.03
C GLY A 359 -5.28 -11.65 28.68
N GLY A 360 -6.12 -10.64 28.51
CA GLY A 360 -6.22 -9.86 27.29
C GLY A 360 -7.24 -10.42 26.30
N ILE A 361 -7.57 -9.60 25.31
CA ILE A 361 -8.70 -9.83 24.40
C ILE A 361 -8.50 -11.07 23.53
N SER A 362 -7.28 -11.38 23.10
CA SER A 362 -7.01 -12.60 22.32
C SER A 362 -7.21 -13.87 23.15
N GLU A 363 -6.74 -13.88 24.39
CA GLU A 363 -6.91 -15.05 25.27
C GLU A 363 -8.38 -15.26 25.65
N ALA A 364 -9.10 -14.17 25.96
CA ALA A 364 -10.54 -14.21 26.19
C ALA A 364 -11.28 -14.72 24.95
N SER A 365 -10.97 -14.20 23.77
CA SER A 365 -11.57 -14.67 22.50
C SER A 365 -11.28 -16.14 22.24
N ASN A 366 -10.06 -16.61 22.52
CA ASN A 366 -9.68 -18.02 22.39
C ASN A 366 -10.39 -18.93 23.41
N ALA A 367 -10.61 -18.46 24.64
CA ALA A 367 -11.39 -19.18 25.64
C ALA A 367 -12.86 -19.31 25.20
N GLY A 368 -13.41 -18.26 24.60
CA GLY A 368 -14.73 -18.30 23.96
C GLY A 368 -14.78 -19.29 22.80
N LEU A 369 -13.78 -19.24 21.91
CA LEU A 369 -13.66 -20.13 20.76
C LEU A 369 -13.56 -21.61 21.19
N ALA A 370 -12.85 -21.89 22.28
CA ALA A 370 -12.75 -23.25 22.83
C ALA A 370 -14.09 -23.79 23.36
N ARG A 371 -15.04 -22.92 23.70
CA ARG A 371 -16.40 -23.29 24.11
C ARG A 371 -17.41 -23.27 22.96
N ALA A 372 -17.05 -22.66 21.83
CA ALA A 372 -17.93 -22.54 20.66
C ALA A 372 -18.23 -23.91 20.02
N ARG A 373 -19.51 -24.18 19.83
CA ARG A 373 -20.05 -25.36 19.16
C ARG A 373 -20.49 -25.06 17.73
N GLY A 374 -20.71 -23.79 17.42
CA GLY A 374 -21.15 -23.31 16.12
C GLY A 374 -20.21 -23.65 14.99
N GLU A 375 -20.79 -23.81 13.81
CA GLU A 375 -20.02 -23.95 12.57
C GLU A 375 -19.41 -22.60 12.15
N TRP A 376 -20.05 -21.51 12.56
CA TRP A 376 -19.65 -20.13 12.29
C TRP A 376 -19.36 -19.39 13.59
N ILE A 377 -18.33 -18.56 13.55
CA ILE A 377 -17.92 -17.68 14.64
C ILE A 377 -18.23 -16.24 14.24
N GLY A 378 -19.05 -15.55 15.02
CA GLY A 378 -19.28 -14.10 14.92
C GLY A 378 -18.59 -13.36 16.05
N LEU A 379 -18.05 -12.17 15.76
CA LEU A 379 -17.41 -11.31 16.76
C LEU A 379 -18.34 -10.15 17.11
N LEU A 380 -18.54 -9.91 18.40
CA LEU A 380 -19.33 -8.80 18.93
C LEU A 380 -18.62 -8.21 20.15
N ASP A 381 -18.32 -6.92 20.11
CA ASP A 381 -17.79 -6.22 21.27
C ASP A 381 -18.86 -6.04 22.35
N HIS A 382 -18.46 -6.09 23.61
CA HIS A 382 -19.35 -6.17 24.78
C HIS A 382 -20.27 -4.94 24.99
N ASP A 383 -20.02 -3.85 24.27
CA ASP A 383 -20.76 -2.58 24.33
C ASP A 383 -21.43 -2.21 23.01
N ASP A 384 -21.32 -3.05 21.98
CA ASP A 384 -21.88 -2.81 20.65
C ASP A 384 -23.19 -3.58 20.42
N VAL A 385 -23.90 -3.24 19.34
CA VAL A 385 -25.27 -3.73 19.08
C VAL A 385 -25.38 -4.26 17.64
N LEU A 386 -26.01 -5.43 17.49
CA LEU A 386 -26.38 -5.97 16.18
C LEU A 386 -27.78 -5.51 15.74
N GLU A 387 -28.00 -5.35 14.44
CA GLU A 387 -29.36 -5.23 13.90
C GLU A 387 -30.15 -6.54 14.11
N PRO A 388 -31.47 -6.50 14.35
CA PRO A 388 -32.28 -7.70 14.68
C PRO A 388 -32.33 -8.77 13.57
N ASP A 389 -31.97 -8.45 12.34
CA ASP A 389 -31.88 -9.39 11.22
C ASP A 389 -30.44 -9.78 10.84
N ALA A 390 -29.41 -9.32 11.57
CA ALA A 390 -28.01 -9.54 11.24
C ALA A 390 -27.65 -11.01 11.00
N LEU A 391 -28.02 -11.91 11.91
CA LEU A 391 -27.74 -13.35 11.76
C LEU A 391 -28.59 -13.99 10.67
N PHE A 392 -29.81 -13.48 10.45
CA PHE A 392 -30.68 -13.95 9.37
C PHE A 392 -30.08 -13.65 8.01
N GLU A 393 -29.57 -12.44 7.80
CA GLU A 393 -28.97 -12.04 6.52
C GLU A 393 -27.76 -12.89 6.15
N VAL A 394 -26.89 -13.18 7.13
CA VAL A 394 -25.76 -14.09 6.94
C VAL A 394 -26.25 -15.47 6.48
N VAL A 395 -27.18 -16.08 7.20
CA VAL A 395 -27.63 -17.44 6.86
C VAL A 395 -28.46 -17.46 5.57
N SER A 396 -29.27 -16.44 5.33
CA SER A 396 -30.04 -16.26 4.09
C SER A 396 -29.12 -16.25 2.86
N TYR A 397 -27.99 -15.53 2.93
CA TYR A 397 -26.97 -15.55 1.88
C TYR A 397 -26.34 -16.95 1.69
N LEU A 398 -26.04 -17.64 2.80
CA LEU A 398 -25.44 -18.97 2.78
C LEU A 398 -26.37 -20.06 2.19
N GLN A 399 -27.67 -19.79 2.04
CA GLN A 399 -28.59 -20.71 1.36
C GLN A 399 -28.21 -20.96 -0.09
N SER A 400 -27.68 -19.95 -0.78
CA SER A 400 -27.23 -20.03 -2.18
C SER A 400 -25.71 -20.10 -2.33
N HIS A 401 -24.96 -19.78 -1.28
CA HIS A 401 -23.49 -19.75 -1.29
C HIS A 401 -22.87 -20.52 -0.11
N PRO A 402 -23.19 -21.82 0.06
CA PRO A 402 -22.72 -22.61 1.19
C PRO A 402 -21.20 -22.77 1.22
N GLU A 403 -20.48 -22.51 0.13
CA GLU A 403 -19.02 -22.56 0.06
C GLU A 403 -18.30 -21.39 0.74
N THR A 404 -19.02 -20.31 1.07
CA THR A 404 -18.45 -19.08 1.66
C THR A 404 -17.73 -19.38 2.97
N ASP A 405 -16.57 -18.75 3.19
CA ASP A 405 -15.73 -18.96 4.38
C ASP A 405 -15.76 -17.78 5.37
N LEU A 406 -16.00 -16.56 4.87
CA LEU A 406 -16.08 -15.33 5.66
C LEU A 406 -17.16 -14.41 5.10
N VAL A 407 -17.99 -13.84 5.97
CA VAL A 407 -18.98 -12.83 5.63
C VAL A 407 -18.79 -11.61 6.52
N PHE A 408 -18.71 -10.41 5.94
CA PHE A 408 -18.65 -9.15 6.68
C PHE A 408 -19.74 -8.18 6.22
N SER A 409 -20.20 -7.30 7.12
CA SER A 409 -21.26 -6.32 6.85
C SER A 409 -20.74 -4.87 6.83
N ASP A 410 -21.58 -3.94 6.39
CA ASP A 410 -21.41 -2.52 6.70
C ASP A 410 -21.68 -2.26 8.20
N GLU A 411 -21.18 -1.13 8.69
CA GLU A 411 -21.32 -0.70 10.09
C GLU A 411 -21.56 0.82 10.17
N ASP A 412 -22.11 1.27 11.29
CA ASP A 412 -22.16 2.69 11.64
C ASP A 412 -21.74 2.89 13.11
N LYS A 413 -22.01 4.08 13.65
CA LYS A 413 -21.65 4.42 15.03
C LYS A 413 -22.86 4.90 15.82
N ILE A 414 -22.97 4.42 17.06
CA ILE A 414 -23.87 4.96 18.08
C ILE A 414 -23.20 6.19 18.69
N THR A 415 -23.86 7.34 18.62
CA THR A 415 -23.47 8.60 19.26
C THR A 415 -24.56 9.10 20.20
N GLU A 416 -24.27 10.15 20.98
CA GLU A 416 -25.27 10.79 21.85
C GLU A 416 -26.47 11.33 21.06
N GLU A 417 -26.27 11.70 19.80
CA GLU A 417 -27.29 12.19 18.87
C GLU A 417 -27.96 11.08 18.04
N GLY A 418 -27.70 9.80 18.35
CA GLY A 418 -28.21 8.63 17.65
C GLY A 418 -27.19 8.02 16.68
N LEU A 419 -27.67 7.32 15.66
CA LEU A 419 -26.80 6.63 14.70
C LEU A 419 -26.19 7.62 13.71
N ALA A 420 -24.89 7.47 13.44
CA ALA A 420 -24.14 8.36 12.56
C ALA A 420 -22.88 7.68 11.96
N ALA A 421 -22.22 8.40 11.05
CA ALA A 421 -20.96 8.00 10.43
C ALA A 421 -20.98 6.57 9.83
N PRO A 422 -21.92 6.28 8.90
CA PRO A 422 -21.97 5.00 8.23
C PRO A 422 -20.68 4.72 7.46
N GLN A 423 -20.24 3.47 7.51
CA GLN A 423 -19.12 2.94 6.74
C GLN A 423 -19.67 1.96 5.72
N PHE A 424 -19.97 2.48 4.53
CA PHE A 424 -20.31 1.69 3.37
C PHE A 424 -19.04 1.14 2.73
N LYS A 425 -18.78 -0.14 2.95
CA LYS A 425 -17.58 -0.87 2.56
C LYS A 425 -17.72 -1.38 1.12
N PRO A 426 -16.61 -1.50 0.37
CA PRO A 426 -16.61 -2.25 -0.88
C PRO A 426 -16.70 -3.76 -0.60
N ASP A 427 -16.91 -4.55 -1.66
CA ASP A 427 -16.65 -5.98 -1.62
C ASP A 427 -15.13 -6.24 -1.40
N TRP A 428 -14.72 -7.51 -1.35
CA TRP A 428 -13.36 -7.93 -1.01
C TRP A 428 -12.25 -7.19 -1.80
N SER A 429 -11.36 -6.52 -1.08
CA SER A 429 -10.28 -5.67 -1.60
C SER A 429 -9.00 -5.91 -0.80
N PRO A 430 -8.12 -6.83 -1.25
CA PRO A 430 -6.93 -7.21 -0.49
C PRO A 430 -5.96 -6.03 -0.27
N ASP A 431 -5.79 -5.14 -1.25
CA ASP A 431 -4.92 -3.98 -1.08
C ASP A 431 -5.51 -2.93 -0.12
N PHE A 432 -6.84 -2.87 0.00
CA PHE A 432 -7.49 -2.01 0.98
C PHE A 432 -7.36 -2.60 2.39
N LEU A 433 -7.48 -3.92 2.52
CA LEU A 433 -7.22 -4.61 3.79
C LEU A 433 -5.78 -4.36 4.27
N LEU A 434 -4.78 -4.33 3.39
CA LEU A 434 -3.39 -4.02 3.78
C LEU A 434 -3.18 -2.56 4.20
N SER A 435 -4.12 -1.66 3.89
CA SER A 435 -4.04 -0.25 4.28
C SER A 435 -4.67 0.03 5.64
N TYR A 436 -5.73 -0.70 6.02
CA TYR A 436 -6.24 -0.80 7.40
C TYR A 436 -7.30 -1.91 7.47
N ASN A 437 -7.68 -2.33 8.69
CA ASN A 437 -8.78 -3.27 8.88
C ASN A 437 -10.12 -2.62 8.50
N TYR A 438 -10.56 -2.77 7.24
CA TYR A 438 -11.86 -2.24 6.81
C TYR A 438 -13.01 -3.25 6.98
N LEU A 439 -12.71 -4.53 7.25
CA LEU A 439 -13.74 -5.53 7.52
C LEU A 439 -14.44 -5.24 8.84
N CYS A 440 -13.64 -4.98 9.89
CA CYS A 440 -14.13 -4.65 11.24
C CYS A 440 -15.27 -5.60 11.66
N HIS A 441 -16.40 -5.04 12.08
CA HIS A 441 -17.57 -5.75 12.55
C HIS A 441 -18.79 -5.38 11.67
N PHE A 442 -19.86 -6.17 11.60
CA PHE A 442 -19.97 -7.54 12.04
C PHE A 442 -19.28 -8.47 11.03
N THR A 443 -18.33 -9.27 11.50
CA THR A 443 -17.65 -10.28 10.68
C THR A 443 -17.94 -11.66 11.25
N THR A 444 -18.34 -12.58 10.37
CA THR A 444 -18.54 -13.99 10.69
C THR A 444 -17.60 -14.86 9.85
N VAL A 445 -16.97 -15.84 10.47
CA VAL A 445 -15.98 -16.71 9.84
C VAL A 445 -16.30 -18.16 10.15
N ARG A 446 -16.14 -19.06 9.17
CA ARG A 446 -16.21 -20.51 9.43
C ARG A 446 -15.21 -20.89 10.50
N ARG A 447 -15.69 -21.60 11.53
CA ARG A 447 -14.86 -22.01 12.68
C ARG A 447 -13.63 -22.80 12.24
N GLU A 448 -13.79 -23.69 11.26
CA GLU A 448 -12.68 -24.48 10.70
C GLU A 448 -11.55 -23.58 10.13
N ILE A 449 -11.92 -22.46 9.51
CA ILE A 449 -10.95 -21.51 8.93
C ILE A 449 -10.25 -20.71 10.04
N VAL A 450 -10.98 -20.30 11.08
CA VAL A 450 -10.38 -19.67 12.28
C VAL A 450 -9.37 -20.60 12.95
N GLU A 451 -9.71 -21.89 13.07
CA GLU A 451 -8.84 -22.92 13.63
C GLU A 451 -7.59 -23.14 12.77
N LYS A 452 -7.75 -23.29 11.45
CA LYS A 452 -6.65 -23.42 10.49
C LYS A 452 -5.73 -22.20 10.46
N ALA A 453 -6.30 -21.01 10.64
CA ALA A 453 -5.52 -19.77 10.72
C ALA A 453 -4.65 -19.70 11.99
N GLY A 454 -4.92 -20.52 13.00
CA GLY A 454 -4.20 -20.51 14.28
C GLY A 454 -4.83 -19.62 15.34
N ARG A 455 -6.14 -19.36 15.26
CA ARG A 455 -6.94 -18.63 16.27
C ARG A 455 -6.45 -17.20 16.53
N PHE A 456 -6.80 -16.58 17.67
CA PHE A 456 -6.34 -15.25 18.07
C PHE A 456 -4.95 -15.31 18.71
N ARG A 457 -4.12 -14.31 18.46
CA ARG A 457 -2.71 -14.28 18.87
C ARG A 457 -2.45 -13.12 19.84
N PRO A 458 -2.16 -13.39 21.13
CA PRO A 458 -2.04 -12.35 22.16
C PRO A 458 -1.00 -11.27 21.88
N GLU A 459 0.05 -11.57 21.12
CA GLU A 459 1.06 -10.59 20.74
C GLU A 459 0.55 -9.50 19.79
N PHE A 460 -0.71 -9.61 19.32
CA PHE A 460 -1.43 -8.63 18.49
C PHE A 460 -2.65 -8.02 19.20
N ASP A 461 -2.77 -8.15 20.53
CA ASP A 461 -3.85 -7.51 21.29
C ASP A 461 -4.00 -6.01 20.94
N GLY A 462 -5.23 -5.62 20.62
CA GLY A 462 -5.59 -4.30 20.08
C GLY A 462 -5.75 -4.27 18.55
N ALA A 463 -5.27 -5.29 17.84
CA ALA A 463 -5.47 -5.52 16.40
C ALA A 463 -5.59 -7.04 16.09
N GLN A 464 -6.06 -7.81 17.06
CA GLN A 464 -6.12 -9.27 17.02
C GLN A 464 -7.07 -9.80 15.95
N ASP A 465 -8.16 -9.09 15.71
CA ASP A 465 -9.13 -9.32 14.64
C ASP A 465 -8.48 -9.08 13.27
N TYR A 466 -7.74 -7.98 13.12
CA TYR A 466 -7.05 -7.65 11.89
C TYR A 466 -5.98 -8.67 11.54
N ASP A 467 -5.19 -9.10 12.53
CA ASP A 467 -4.23 -10.19 12.36
C ASP A 467 -4.90 -11.50 11.93
N LEU A 468 -6.03 -11.84 12.55
CA LEU A 468 -6.80 -13.02 12.18
C LEU A 468 -7.31 -12.90 10.74
N PHE A 469 -7.92 -11.78 10.36
CA PHE A 469 -8.48 -11.60 9.02
C PHE A 469 -7.39 -11.62 7.93
N LEU A 470 -6.20 -11.09 8.20
CA LEU A 470 -5.06 -11.23 7.29
C LEU A 470 -4.70 -12.70 7.09
N ARG A 471 -4.60 -13.50 8.16
CA ARG A 471 -4.33 -14.94 8.07
C ARG A 471 -5.45 -15.72 7.39
N VAL A 472 -6.70 -15.38 7.65
CA VAL A 472 -7.86 -15.97 6.98
C VAL A 472 -7.80 -15.69 5.47
N SER A 473 -7.45 -14.47 5.07
CA SER A 473 -7.32 -14.10 3.65
C SER A 473 -6.19 -14.84 2.92
N GLU A 474 -5.21 -15.39 3.65
CA GLU A 474 -4.15 -16.24 3.10
C GLU A 474 -4.64 -17.67 2.80
N LEU A 475 -5.74 -18.10 3.46
CA LEU A 475 -6.28 -19.46 3.36
C LEU A 475 -7.46 -19.58 2.40
N THR A 476 -8.17 -18.48 2.13
CA THR A 476 -9.38 -18.51 1.30
C THR A 476 -9.59 -17.22 0.52
N THR A 477 -10.22 -17.36 -0.64
CA THR A 477 -10.76 -16.26 -1.46
C THR A 477 -12.28 -16.17 -1.39
N ARG A 478 -12.95 -17.04 -0.62
CA ARG A 478 -14.42 -17.13 -0.50
C ARG A 478 -14.93 -16.17 0.56
N ILE A 479 -14.63 -14.89 0.36
CA ILE A 479 -14.93 -13.79 1.27
C ILE A 479 -16.06 -12.97 0.68
N HIS A 480 -17.16 -12.82 1.42
CA HIS A 480 -18.35 -12.09 0.96
C HIS A 480 -18.67 -10.87 1.81
N HIS A 481 -19.19 -9.84 1.15
CA HIS A 481 -19.65 -8.60 1.75
C HIS A 481 -21.17 -8.51 1.65
N LEU A 482 -21.85 -8.32 2.78
CA LEU A 482 -23.26 -7.95 2.83
C LEU A 482 -23.37 -6.42 2.92
N PRO A 483 -23.83 -5.72 1.86
CA PRO A 483 -23.93 -4.25 1.84
C PRO A 483 -25.14 -3.77 2.64
N ARG A 484 -25.17 -4.11 3.93
CA ARG A 484 -26.20 -3.78 4.91
C ARG A 484 -25.51 -3.34 6.19
N ILE A 485 -26.03 -2.28 6.81
CA ILE A 485 -25.65 -1.87 8.16
C ILE A 485 -26.22 -2.94 9.10
N LEU A 486 -25.36 -3.81 9.65
CA LEU A 486 -25.78 -4.87 10.58
C LEU A 486 -25.12 -4.76 11.95
N TYR A 487 -24.25 -3.77 12.13
CA TYR A 487 -23.46 -3.54 13.33
C TYR A 487 -23.43 -2.06 13.68
N HIS A 488 -23.68 -1.75 14.95
CA HIS A 488 -23.64 -0.40 15.49
C HIS A 488 -22.53 -0.29 16.53
N TRP A 489 -21.47 0.43 16.18
CA TRP A 489 -20.30 0.61 17.02
C TRP A 489 -20.51 1.75 18.01
N ARG A 490 -20.57 1.47 19.31
CA ARG A 490 -20.68 2.46 20.36
C ARG A 490 -19.44 3.33 20.48
N ARG A 491 -19.64 4.64 20.41
CA ARG A 491 -18.62 5.62 20.76
C ARG A 491 -18.73 5.95 22.24
N SER A 492 -17.63 5.79 22.96
CA SER A 492 -17.45 6.31 24.32
C SER A 492 -16.14 7.07 24.44
N GLU A 493 -16.00 7.97 25.42
CA GLU A 493 -14.77 8.78 25.63
C GLU A 493 -13.51 7.93 25.88
N THR A 494 -13.69 6.66 26.29
CA THR A 494 -12.65 5.65 26.53
C THR A 494 -12.50 4.63 25.38
N SER A 495 -13.38 4.66 24.38
CA SER A 495 -13.37 3.72 23.25
C SER A 495 -12.25 3.99 22.26
N THR A 496 -11.73 2.90 21.67
CA THR A 496 -10.76 2.93 20.56
C THR A 496 -11.37 3.63 19.33
N SER A 497 -12.71 3.69 19.22
CA SER A 497 -13.48 4.27 18.11
C SER A 497 -13.24 5.76 17.85
N ASP A 498 -12.71 6.49 18.84
CA ASP A 498 -12.66 7.95 18.86
C ASP A 498 -11.27 8.53 18.60
N ASN A 499 -10.21 7.81 18.96
CA ASN A 499 -8.84 8.26 18.77
C ASN A 499 -7.85 7.10 18.89
N ILE A 500 -7.45 6.53 17.75
CA ILE A 500 -6.28 5.62 17.68
C ILE A 500 -5.03 6.30 18.31
N ARG A 501 -4.96 7.65 18.28
CA ARG A 501 -3.93 8.45 19.00
C ARG A 501 -3.84 8.19 20.50
N ARG A 502 -4.91 7.70 21.15
CA ARG A 502 -4.92 7.38 22.59
C ARG A 502 -4.42 5.96 22.89
N LYS A 503 -4.35 5.07 21.88
CA LYS A 503 -3.82 3.70 22.00
C LYS A 503 -2.80 3.42 20.88
N PRO A 504 -1.62 4.06 20.90
CA PRO A 504 -0.57 3.83 19.89
C PRO A 504 -0.16 2.36 19.78
N GLN A 505 -0.35 1.59 20.86
CA GLN A 505 -0.13 0.14 20.89
C GLN A 505 -1.02 -0.63 19.89
N ALA A 506 -2.28 -0.24 19.68
CA ALA A 506 -3.17 -0.91 18.73
C ALA A 506 -2.74 -0.66 17.27
N LEU A 507 -2.28 0.56 16.97
CA LEU A 507 -1.76 0.90 15.64
C LEU A 507 -0.43 0.19 15.36
N GLU A 508 0.43 0.07 16.37
CA GLU A 508 1.67 -0.71 16.25
C GLU A 508 1.38 -2.21 16.13
N ALA A 509 0.40 -2.74 16.86
CA ALA A 509 -0.04 -4.13 16.72
C ALA A 509 -0.55 -4.41 15.30
N GLY A 510 -1.37 -3.52 14.74
CA GLY A 510 -1.84 -3.66 13.36
C GLY A 510 -0.71 -3.50 12.32
N ARG A 511 0.24 -2.58 12.53
CA ARG A 511 1.45 -2.47 11.69
C ARG A 511 2.23 -3.79 11.68
N ARG A 512 2.45 -4.38 12.86
CA ARG A 512 3.10 -5.68 13.04
C ARG A 512 2.28 -6.81 12.39
N ALA A 513 0.95 -6.75 12.43
CA ALA A 513 0.08 -7.73 11.80
C ALA A 513 0.26 -7.74 10.27
N VAL A 514 0.31 -6.55 9.64
CA VAL A 514 0.59 -6.40 8.21
C VAL A 514 2.01 -6.87 7.88
N GLU A 515 3.03 -6.51 8.67
CA GLU A 515 4.39 -7.03 8.46
C GLU A 515 4.45 -8.55 8.56
N SER A 516 3.77 -9.13 9.55
CA SER A 516 3.70 -10.57 9.74
C SER A 516 3.00 -11.26 8.56
N HIS A 517 1.97 -10.63 7.98
CA HIS A 517 1.32 -11.09 6.76
C HIS A 517 2.29 -11.11 5.56
N LEU A 518 3.02 -10.01 5.31
CA LEU A 518 4.00 -9.95 4.23
C LEU A 518 5.08 -11.02 4.38
N GLN A 519 5.56 -11.25 5.61
CA GLN A 519 6.53 -12.30 5.91
C GLN A 519 6.00 -13.70 5.57
N ARG A 520 4.76 -14.04 5.97
CA ARG A 520 4.15 -15.34 5.65
C ARG A 520 3.94 -15.53 4.15
N ARG A 521 3.67 -14.46 3.41
CA ARG A 521 3.53 -14.45 1.94
C ARG A 521 4.87 -14.49 1.20
N GLY A 522 5.99 -14.36 1.90
CA GLY A 522 7.31 -14.22 1.28
C GLY A 522 7.44 -12.91 0.47
N GLU A 523 6.68 -11.87 0.85
CA GLU A 523 6.76 -10.55 0.23
C GLU A 523 7.80 -9.70 0.97
N HIS A 524 8.81 -9.25 0.23
CA HIS A 524 9.81 -8.31 0.74
C HIS A 524 9.24 -6.88 0.70
N GLY A 525 9.03 -6.31 1.87
CA GLY A 525 8.53 -4.95 2.01
C GLY A 525 8.52 -4.53 3.48
N HIS A 526 8.28 -3.25 3.70
CA HIS A 526 8.18 -2.66 5.02
C HIS A 526 6.87 -1.89 5.14
N VAL A 527 6.30 -1.91 6.34
CA VAL A 527 5.04 -1.22 6.65
C VAL A 527 5.34 0.05 7.44
N THR A 528 5.03 1.19 6.84
CA THR A 528 4.96 2.48 7.53
C THR A 528 3.58 2.73 8.09
N VAL A 529 3.50 3.51 9.16
CA VAL A 529 2.25 4.05 9.70
C VAL A 529 2.19 5.52 9.34
N ASP A 530 1.10 5.93 8.70
CA ASP A 530 0.75 7.34 8.63
C ASP A 530 -0.02 7.74 9.90
N TRP A 531 0.64 8.44 10.82
CA TRP A 531 0.05 8.87 12.09
C TRP A 531 -1.03 9.95 11.95
N GLN A 532 -1.16 10.59 10.78
CA GLN A 532 -2.27 11.51 10.52
C GLN A 532 -3.54 10.73 10.23
N THR A 533 -3.43 9.67 9.43
CA THR A 533 -4.59 8.91 8.95
C THR A 533 -4.85 7.67 9.77
N HIS A 534 -3.85 7.17 10.50
CA HIS A 534 -3.83 5.85 11.15
C HIS A 534 -4.01 4.70 10.15
N ALA A 535 -3.52 4.91 8.92
CA ALA A 535 -3.45 3.89 7.89
C ALA A 535 -2.01 3.41 7.71
N TYR A 536 -1.88 2.24 7.09
CA TYR A 536 -0.63 1.61 6.77
C TYR A 536 -0.26 1.87 5.31
N TRP A 537 1.02 2.10 5.07
CA TRP A 537 1.58 2.10 3.73
C TRP A 537 2.64 1.00 3.64
N VAL A 538 2.31 -0.01 2.85
CA VAL A 538 3.20 -1.10 2.47
C VAL A 538 4.11 -0.62 1.34
N LYS A 539 5.40 -0.47 1.64
CA LYS A 539 6.46 -0.19 0.66
C LYS A 539 7.13 -1.49 0.27
N ARG A 540 6.97 -1.93 -0.98
CA ARG A 540 7.55 -3.20 -1.44
C ARG A 540 8.93 -2.97 -2.02
N GLU A 541 9.84 -3.91 -1.76
CA GLU A 541 11.13 -3.90 -2.43
C GLU A 541 10.93 -4.31 -3.90
N LEU A 542 11.58 -3.59 -4.83
CA LEU A 542 11.63 -4.02 -6.22
C LEU A 542 12.57 -5.21 -6.33
N ARG A 543 12.07 -6.34 -6.85
CA ARG A 543 12.91 -7.53 -7.11
C ARG A 543 13.98 -7.23 -8.15
N GLU A 544 13.63 -6.40 -9.12
CA GLU A 544 14.50 -5.93 -10.21
C GLU A 544 13.93 -4.64 -10.81
N THR A 545 14.82 -3.79 -11.30
CA THR A 545 14.44 -2.57 -12.03
C THR A 545 14.22 -2.91 -13.50
N ARG A 546 13.07 -3.53 -13.80
CA ARG A 546 12.66 -3.87 -15.17
C ARG A 546 12.46 -2.62 -16.01
N ARG A 547 12.74 -2.73 -17.32
CA ARG A 547 12.52 -1.60 -18.24
C ARG A 547 11.04 -1.27 -18.34
N ILE A 548 10.70 0.01 -18.24
CA ILE A 548 9.35 0.55 -18.47
C ILE A 548 9.35 1.33 -19.79
N SER A 549 8.48 0.97 -20.74
CA SER A 549 8.20 1.84 -21.90
C SER A 549 7.08 2.80 -21.55
N ILE A 550 7.41 4.09 -21.52
CA ILE A 550 6.44 5.18 -21.36
C ILE A 550 5.92 5.54 -22.74
N ILE A 551 4.65 5.24 -23.00
CA ILE A 551 3.98 5.42 -24.28
C ILE A 551 3.10 6.68 -24.18
N ILE A 552 3.37 7.65 -25.05
CA ILE A 552 2.67 8.93 -25.08
C ILE A 552 2.10 9.16 -26.48
N ALA A 553 0.78 9.11 -26.60
CA ALA A 553 0.07 9.49 -27.82
C ALA A 553 -0.08 11.03 -27.88
N THR A 554 0.19 11.63 -29.03
CA THR A 554 0.08 13.09 -29.20
C THR A 554 -0.47 13.48 -30.56
N ARG A 555 -1.12 14.64 -30.60
CA ARG A 555 -1.53 15.34 -31.82
C ARG A 555 -1.53 16.84 -31.54
N ASP A 556 -0.59 17.56 -32.15
CA ASP A 556 -0.29 18.96 -31.87
C ASP A 556 -0.04 19.22 -30.36
N ARG A 557 -0.18 20.47 -29.89
CA ARG A 557 0.03 20.89 -28.48
C ARG A 557 1.38 20.46 -27.89
N ILE A 558 2.43 20.79 -28.62
CA ILE A 558 3.82 20.50 -28.27
C ILE A 558 4.23 21.19 -26.97
N ASP A 559 3.61 22.32 -26.64
CA ASP A 559 3.72 22.98 -25.34
C ASP A 559 3.42 22.01 -24.17
N LEU A 560 2.43 21.14 -24.31
CA LEU A 560 2.07 20.16 -23.29
C LEU A 560 3.03 18.97 -23.30
N LEU A 561 3.29 18.41 -24.49
CA LEU A 561 4.18 17.25 -24.67
C LEU A 561 5.60 17.54 -24.17
N SER A 562 6.17 18.68 -24.55
CA SER A 562 7.52 19.09 -24.15
C SER A 562 7.63 19.24 -22.64
N ARG A 563 6.63 19.86 -21.99
CA ARG A 563 6.55 19.96 -20.53
C ARG A 563 6.42 18.58 -19.88
N CYS A 564 5.61 17.69 -20.45
CA CYS A 564 5.45 16.32 -19.94
C CYS A 564 6.79 15.58 -19.96
N ILE A 565 7.44 15.50 -21.12
CA ILE A 565 8.73 14.84 -21.31
C ILE A 565 9.81 15.47 -20.42
N ALA A 566 9.92 16.80 -20.40
CA ALA A 566 10.87 17.49 -19.54
C ALA A 566 10.65 17.19 -18.06
N SER A 567 9.40 17.07 -17.60
CA SER A 567 9.11 16.70 -16.22
C SER A 567 9.49 15.25 -15.92
N ILE A 568 9.30 14.32 -16.87
CA ILE A 568 9.69 12.93 -16.72
C ILE A 568 11.21 12.81 -16.63
N THR A 569 11.95 13.40 -17.58
CA THR A 569 13.41 13.28 -17.67
C THR A 569 14.14 13.98 -16.53
N SER A 570 13.62 15.10 -16.04
CA SER A 570 14.27 15.87 -14.97
C SER A 570 13.93 15.42 -13.55
N LYS A 571 12.75 14.83 -13.32
CA LYS A 571 12.26 14.52 -11.97
C LYS A 571 12.23 13.04 -11.63
N THR A 572 12.09 12.14 -12.61
CA THR A 572 11.90 10.70 -12.33
C THR A 572 13.20 10.06 -11.85
N SER A 573 13.17 9.36 -10.72
CA SER A 573 14.33 8.66 -10.16
C SER A 573 14.45 7.20 -10.58
N TYR A 574 13.38 6.62 -11.13
CA TYR A 574 13.40 5.24 -11.60
C TYR A 574 14.46 5.06 -12.70
N PRO A 575 15.38 4.08 -12.57
CA PRO A 575 16.60 4.09 -13.37
C PRO A 575 16.45 3.53 -14.78
N ASN A 576 15.38 2.76 -15.07
CA ASN A 576 15.28 1.97 -16.30
C ASN A 576 13.97 2.21 -17.04
N TYR A 577 13.88 3.28 -17.82
CA TYR A 577 12.73 3.56 -18.67
C TYR A 577 13.14 4.07 -20.05
N GLU A 578 12.22 3.98 -21.01
CA GLU A 578 12.31 4.67 -22.29
C GLU A 578 11.03 5.46 -22.56
N ILE A 579 11.11 6.45 -23.44
CA ILE A 579 9.96 7.25 -23.87
C ILE A 579 9.72 6.96 -25.35
N ILE A 580 8.48 6.57 -25.67
CA ILE A 580 8.00 6.35 -27.03
C ILE A 580 6.83 7.31 -27.24
N VAL A 581 6.99 8.24 -28.18
CA VAL A 581 5.93 9.15 -28.60
C VAL A 581 5.32 8.64 -29.89
N VAL A 582 4.00 8.57 -29.95
CA VAL A 582 3.24 8.28 -31.17
C VAL A 582 2.59 9.56 -31.64
N ASP A 583 3.16 10.16 -32.69
CA ASP A 583 2.62 11.34 -33.34
C ASP A 583 1.53 10.97 -34.34
N ASN A 584 0.33 11.51 -34.11
CA ASN A 584 -0.81 11.36 -35.00
C ASN A 584 -0.96 12.59 -35.91
N GLU A 585 -0.04 12.68 -36.88
CA GLU A 585 -0.01 13.72 -37.91
C GLU A 585 -0.10 15.15 -37.37
N SER A 586 0.75 15.51 -36.39
CA SER A 586 0.85 16.90 -35.93
C SER A 586 1.21 17.82 -37.10
N LYS A 587 0.52 18.96 -37.22
CA LYS A 587 0.63 19.86 -38.38
C LYS A 587 1.28 21.20 -38.04
N SER A 588 1.37 21.56 -36.76
CA SER A 588 1.94 22.83 -36.34
C SER A 588 3.43 22.95 -36.71
N ASP A 589 3.88 24.16 -37.02
CA ASP A 589 5.31 24.39 -37.30
C ASP A 589 6.16 24.13 -36.05
N GLU A 590 5.61 24.39 -34.86
CA GLU A 590 6.18 24.01 -33.56
C GLU A 590 6.43 22.49 -33.46
N ALA A 591 5.51 21.65 -33.96
CA ALA A 591 5.69 20.20 -33.98
C ALA A 591 6.79 19.76 -34.92
N LYS A 592 6.87 20.36 -36.12
CA LYS A 592 7.94 20.07 -37.07
C LYS A 592 9.30 20.42 -36.49
N GLU A 593 9.42 21.58 -35.84
CA GLU A 593 10.64 22.02 -35.19
C GLU A 593 11.01 21.10 -34.02
N TYR A 594 10.06 20.82 -33.12
CA TYR A 594 10.31 19.97 -31.95
C TYR A 594 10.71 18.54 -32.35
N PHE A 595 10.03 17.94 -33.33
CA PHE A 595 10.32 16.58 -33.76
C PHE A 595 11.61 16.47 -34.60
N SER A 596 12.09 17.57 -35.20
CA SER A 596 13.36 17.55 -35.96
C SER A 596 14.59 17.25 -35.11
N ASN A 597 14.54 17.55 -33.80
CA ASN A 597 15.63 17.32 -32.84
C ASN A 597 15.17 16.42 -31.67
N PHE A 598 14.25 15.49 -31.92
CA PHE A 598 13.66 14.68 -30.87
C PHE A 598 14.62 13.59 -30.39
N GLU A 599 14.97 13.61 -29.10
CA GLU A 599 15.96 12.70 -28.50
C GLU A 599 15.37 11.32 -28.14
N HIS A 600 14.05 11.18 -28.12
CA HIS A 600 13.36 9.94 -27.77
C HIS A 600 12.81 9.23 -29.00
N ARG A 601 12.21 8.05 -28.81
CA ARG A 601 11.68 7.29 -29.93
C ARG A 601 10.37 7.91 -30.42
N LEU A 602 10.33 8.27 -31.70
CA LEU A 602 9.15 8.80 -32.37
C LEU A 602 8.58 7.77 -33.34
N LEU A 603 7.26 7.51 -33.23
CA LEU A 603 6.47 6.73 -34.16
C LEU A 603 5.46 7.65 -34.84
N HIS A 604 5.14 7.37 -36.09
CA HIS A 604 4.13 8.12 -36.84
C HIS A 604 2.92 7.24 -37.11
N PHE A 605 1.73 7.78 -36.87
CA PHE A 605 0.46 7.13 -37.15
C PHE A 605 -0.36 8.02 -38.08
N HIS A 606 -0.87 7.42 -39.16
CA HIS A 606 -1.65 8.13 -40.18
C HIS A 606 -3.13 7.82 -40.05
N GLY A 607 -3.98 8.85 -40.07
CA GLY A 607 -5.44 8.70 -40.09
C GLY A 607 -6.17 9.45 -38.97
N PRO A 608 -7.43 9.07 -38.67
CA PRO A 608 -8.18 9.70 -37.58
C PRO A 608 -7.53 9.42 -36.22
N PHE A 609 -7.81 10.29 -35.25
CA PHE A 609 -7.31 10.07 -33.89
C PHE A 609 -7.98 8.85 -33.25
N ASN A 610 -7.16 7.87 -32.90
CA ASN A 610 -7.56 6.63 -32.24
C ASN A 610 -6.53 6.32 -31.15
N PHE A 611 -6.86 6.68 -29.91
CA PHE A 611 -5.99 6.48 -28.75
C PHE A 611 -5.62 5.01 -28.58
N SER A 612 -6.58 4.10 -28.75
CA SER A 612 -6.37 2.66 -28.65
C SER A 612 -5.36 2.16 -29.68
N ALA A 613 -5.53 2.51 -30.96
CA ALA A 613 -4.61 2.10 -32.04
C ALA A 613 -3.21 2.68 -31.87
N LEU A 614 -3.10 3.95 -31.45
CA LEU A 614 -1.81 4.60 -31.21
C LEU A 614 -1.01 3.84 -30.14
N ASN A 615 -1.67 3.47 -29.03
CA ASN A 615 -1.04 2.73 -27.95
C ASN A 615 -0.70 1.29 -28.36
N ASN A 616 -1.61 0.59 -29.04
CA ASN A 616 -1.35 -0.77 -29.55
C ASN A 616 -0.11 -0.78 -30.47
N LEU A 617 -0.03 0.17 -31.42
CA LEU A 617 1.14 0.32 -32.30
C LEU A 617 2.44 0.50 -31.49
N ALA A 618 2.45 1.34 -30.47
CA ALA A 618 3.66 1.54 -29.65
C ALA A 618 4.07 0.27 -28.89
N VAL A 619 3.11 -0.53 -28.43
CA VAL A 619 3.38 -1.80 -27.74
C VAL A 619 4.07 -2.81 -28.66
N GLU A 620 3.68 -2.88 -29.93
CA GLU A 620 4.33 -3.72 -30.95
C GLU A 620 5.78 -3.29 -31.23
N GLN A 621 6.10 -2.02 -30.99
CA GLN A 621 7.40 -1.44 -31.28
C GLN A 621 8.41 -1.63 -30.15
N THR A 622 7.99 -2.03 -28.95
CA THR A 622 8.87 -2.25 -27.80
C THR A 622 8.88 -3.71 -27.34
N ASN A 623 9.91 -4.11 -26.61
CA ASN A 623 10.00 -5.40 -25.90
C ASN A 623 10.07 -5.20 -24.38
N ALA A 624 9.80 -3.99 -23.88
CA ALA A 624 9.83 -3.75 -22.44
C ALA A 624 8.77 -4.63 -21.74
N PRO A 625 9.12 -5.24 -20.59
CA PRO A 625 8.20 -6.08 -19.83
C PRO A 625 7.05 -5.29 -19.19
N TRP A 626 7.26 -4.00 -18.90
CA TRP A 626 6.26 -3.13 -18.30
C TRP A 626 5.94 -1.96 -19.23
N LEU A 627 4.66 -1.64 -19.34
CA LEU A 627 4.09 -0.66 -20.26
C LEU A 627 3.38 0.41 -19.44
N LEU A 628 3.77 1.67 -19.61
CA LEU A 628 3.09 2.80 -19.01
C LEU A 628 2.39 3.61 -20.11
N PHE A 629 1.06 3.62 -20.12
CA PHE A 629 0.29 4.52 -20.96
C PHE A 629 0.13 5.86 -20.22
N LEU A 630 0.50 6.95 -20.89
CA LEU A 630 0.56 8.28 -20.28
C LEU A 630 0.04 9.34 -21.26
N ASN A 631 -0.85 10.22 -20.79
CA ASN A 631 -1.28 11.36 -21.59
C ASN A 631 -0.16 12.40 -21.76
N ASN A 632 -0.16 13.11 -22.88
CA ASN A 632 0.86 14.10 -23.22
C ASN A 632 0.82 15.38 -22.37
N ASP A 633 -0.19 15.56 -21.52
CA ASP A 633 -0.40 16.73 -20.68
C ASP A 633 -0.34 16.42 -19.18
N VAL A 634 0.41 15.36 -18.84
CA VAL A 634 0.76 14.98 -17.47
C VAL A 634 2.10 15.62 -17.05
N GLU A 635 2.21 16.00 -15.78
CA GLU A 635 3.43 16.57 -15.21
C GLU A 635 3.80 15.89 -13.88
N VAL A 636 5.07 15.48 -13.75
CA VAL A 636 5.58 14.79 -12.56
C VAL A 636 5.64 15.72 -11.35
N ILE A 637 5.09 15.27 -10.21
CA ILE A 637 5.16 15.98 -8.92
C ILE A 637 6.30 15.44 -8.05
N GLU A 638 6.33 14.12 -7.82
CA GLU A 638 7.29 13.46 -6.93
C GLU A 638 8.20 12.50 -7.70
N SER A 639 9.48 12.43 -7.34
CA SER A 639 10.50 11.69 -8.12
C SER A 639 10.28 10.18 -8.17
N GLU A 640 9.80 9.61 -7.07
CA GLU A 640 9.60 8.17 -6.88
C GLU A 640 8.29 7.63 -7.48
N TRP A 641 7.50 8.45 -8.17
CA TRP A 641 6.17 8.07 -8.66
C TRP A 641 6.19 6.75 -9.45
N LEU A 642 7.18 6.57 -10.33
CA LEU A 642 7.31 5.36 -11.15
C LEU A 642 7.81 4.16 -10.35
N THR A 643 8.71 4.38 -9.38
CA THR A 643 9.12 3.37 -8.40
C THR A 643 7.91 2.84 -7.63
N VAL A 644 7.08 3.74 -7.09
CA VAL A 644 5.86 3.41 -6.35
C VAL A 644 4.88 2.60 -7.20
N MET A 645 4.67 2.98 -8.47
CA MET A 645 3.80 2.18 -9.34
C MET A 645 4.42 0.80 -9.65
N ALA A 646 5.75 0.74 -9.82
CA ALA A 646 6.48 -0.51 -10.04
C ALA A 646 6.40 -1.47 -8.84
N GLU A 647 6.34 -0.97 -7.61
CA GLU A 647 6.14 -1.78 -6.39
C GLU A 647 4.90 -2.66 -6.49
N HIS A 648 3.86 -2.18 -7.16
CA HIS A 648 2.60 -2.88 -7.36
C HIS A 648 2.59 -3.73 -8.63
N VAL A 649 3.05 -3.21 -9.78
CA VAL A 649 2.92 -3.92 -11.07
C VAL A 649 3.76 -5.21 -11.14
N GLN A 650 4.81 -5.32 -10.32
CA GLN A 650 5.62 -6.55 -10.24
C GLN A 650 4.85 -7.75 -9.65
N ARG A 651 3.74 -7.51 -8.96
CA ARG A 651 2.93 -8.56 -8.32
C ARG A 651 2.11 -9.30 -9.37
N LYS A 652 2.25 -10.62 -9.44
CA LYS A 652 1.63 -11.47 -10.48
C LYS A 652 0.10 -11.33 -10.53
N GLU A 653 -0.54 -11.10 -9.40
CA GLU A 653 -1.98 -10.92 -9.29
C GLU A 653 -2.48 -9.53 -9.72
N VAL A 654 -1.60 -8.55 -9.95
CA VAL A 654 -1.96 -7.19 -10.36
C VAL A 654 -1.96 -7.08 -11.88
N GLY A 655 -3.02 -6.55 -12.48
CA GLY A 655 -3.14 -6.34 -13.92
C GLY A 655 -2.78 -4.92 -14.34
N ALA A 656 -3.22 -3.92 -13.56
CA ALA A 656 -2.90 -2.51 -13.82
C ALA A 656 -2.74 -1.71 -12.53
N VAL A 657 -1.95 -0.64 -12.61
CA VAL A 657 -1.69 0.31 -11.53
C VAL A 657 -1.98 1.72 -12.00
N GLY A 658 -2.82 2.44 -11.26
CA GLY A 658 -3.14 3.85 -11.51
C GLY A 658 -2.53 4.77 -10.47
N ALA A 659 -2.02 5.91 -10.94
CA ALA A 659 -1.53 6.99 -10.09
C ALA A 659 -2.68 7.90 -9.62
N ARG A 660 -2.41 8.73 -8.61
CA ARG A 660 -3.26 9.86 -8.26
C ARG A 660 -2.99 11.04 -9.19
N LEU A 661 -4.03 11.48 -9.88
CA LEU A 661 -3.96 12.65 -10.76
C LEU A 661 -4.65 13.84 -10.11
N LEU A 662 -3.96 14.97 -10.11
CA LEU A 662 -4.46 16.24 -9.61
C LEU A 662 -4.64 17.23 -10.76
N TYR A 663 -5.66 18.07 -10.67
CA TYR A 663 -5.72 19.29 -11.44
C TYR A 663 -4.65 20.30 -10.98
N PRO A 664 -4.22 21.26 -11.82
CA PRO A 664 -3.26 22.29 -11.43
C PRO A 664 -3.66 23.20 -10.26
N ASN A 665 -4.92 23.11 -9.81
CA ASN A 665 -5.46 23.83 -8.65
C ASN A 665 -5.47 22.99 -7.35
N ASP A 666 -4.70 21.90 -7.31
CA ASP A 666 -4.60 20.95 -6.19
C ASP A 666 -5.94 20.32 -5.78
N THR A 667 -6.81 20.07 -6.77
CA THR A 667 -7.99 19.23 -6.58
C THR A 667 -7.81 17.89 -7.27
N VAL A 668 -8.42 16.84 -6.71
CA VAL A 668 -8.37 15.49 -7.25
C VAL A 668 -9.06 15.46 -8.61
N GLN A 669 -8.38 14.90 -9.60
CA GLN A 669 -8.99 14.54 -10.87
C GLN A 669 -9.25 13.03 -10.93
N HIS A 670 -8.29 12.22 -10.47
CA HIS A 670 -8.42 10.77 -10.45
C HIS A 670 -7.87 10.18 -9.14
N ALA A 671 -8.69 9.33 -8.52
CA ALA A 671 -8.33 8.51 -7.37
C ALA A 671 -8.97 7.11 -7.47
N GLY A 672 -8.91 6.50 -8.65
CA GLY A 672 -9.75 5.38 -9.05
C GLY A 672 -10.93 5.80 -9.96
N VAL A 673 -11.55 4.83 -10.61
CA VAL A 673 -12.77 4.98 -11.43
C VAL A 673 -13.86 4.09 -10.84
N VAL A 674 -15.07 4.65 -10.72
CA VAL A 674 -16.28 3.98 -10.23
C VAL A 674 -17.22 3.76 -11.41
N LEU A 675 -17.73 2.53 -11.55
CA LEU A 675 -18.61 2.13 -12.63
C LEU A 675 -20.08 2.36 -12.29
N GLY A 676 -20.91 2.55 -13.32
CA GLY A 676 -22.34 2.77 -13.19
C GLY A 676 -22.77 4.14 -12.68
N VAL A 677 -21.82 4.95 -12.20
CA VAL A 677 -22.04 6.34 -11.78
C VAL A 677 -21.97 7.27 -12.99
N GLY A 678 -22.88 8.23 -13.08
CA GLY A 678 -22.96 9.13 -14.25
C GLY A 678 -23.35 8.42 -15.55
N GLY A 679 -23.77 7.15 -15.49
CA GLY A 679 -24.22 6.35 -16.62
C GLY A 679 -23.28 5.19 -16.99
N ILE A 680 -21.96 5.43 -17.02
CA ILE A 680 -20.95 4.41 -17.38
C ILE A 680 -19.84 4.36 -16.34
N ALA A 681 -19.06 5.44 -16.21
CA ALA A 681 -17.91 5.47 -15.32
C ALA A 681 -17.56 6.93 -14.96
N GLU A 682 -17.19 7.16 -13.70
CA GLU A 682 -16.77 8.47 -13.20
C GLU A 682 -15.52 8.34 -12.32
N HIS A 683 -14.69 9.39 -12.30
CA HIS A 683 -13.51 9.40 -11.43
C HIS A 683 -13.92 9.61 -9.97
N ALA A 684 -13.44 8.72 -9.09
CA ALA A 684 -13.68 8.80 -7.65
C ALA A 684 -13.15 10.13 -7.08
N PHE A 685 -13.95 10.77 -6.21
CA PHE A 685 -13.63 11.99 -5.48
C PHE A 685 -13.21 13.18 -6.36
N ARG A 686 -13.66 13.22 -7.62
CA ARG A 686 -13.35 14.34 -8.53
C ARG A 686 -13.69 15.69 -7.87
N HIS A 687 -12.76 16.63 -7.98
CA HIS A 687 -12.77 17.98 -7.40
C HIS A 687 -12.63 18.08 -5.87
N PHE A 688 -12.39 16.98 -5.15
CA PHE A 688 -12.03 17.06 -3.73
C PHE A 688 -10.65 17.72 -3.56
N PRO A 689 -10.38 18.43 -2.45
CA PRO A 689 -9.04 18.93 -2.15
C PRO A 689 -8.01 17.78 -2.10
N ALA A 690 -6.79 18.03 -2.57
CA ALA A 690 -5.72 17.02 -2.57
C ALA A 690 -5.36 16.50 -1.16
N ASP A 691 -5.54 17.31 -0.11
CA ASP A 691 -5.28 16.92 1.27
C ASP A 691 -6.50 16.37 2.01
N ALA A 692 -7.65 16.27 1.34
CA ALA A 692 -8.83 15.65 1.92
C ALA A 692 -8.58 14.14 2.15
N PRO A 693 -9.00 13.58 3.30
CA PRO A 693 -8.89 12.15 3.53
C PRO A 693 -9.84 11.34 2.64
N GLY A 694 -10.97 11.92 2.23
CA GLY A 694 -12.06 11.19 1.61
C GLY A 694 -12.83 10.34 2.63
N VAL A 695 -13.94 9.74 2.18
CA VAL A 695 -14.70 8.79 3.00
C VAL A 695 -13.83 7.59 3.32
N SER A 696 -13.78 7.18 4.59
CA SER A 696 -12.94 6.08 5.07
C SER A 696 -11.47 6.16 4.62
N ARG A 697 -10.93 7.38 4.50
CA ARG A 697 -9.53 7.67 4.13
C ARG A 697 -9.12 7.22 2.72
N GLN A 698 -10.08 6.89 1.86
CA GLN A 698 -9.84 6.29 0.55
C GLN A 698 -8.95 7.12 -0.39
N LEU A 699 -8.83 8.45 -0.18
CA LEU A 699 -7.93 9.30 -0.96
C LEU A 699 -6.45 9.17 -0.58
N GLN A 700 -6.16 8.55 0.57
CA GLN A 700 -4.84 8.52 1.21
C GLN A 700 -4.26 7.11 1.35
N VAL A 701 -5.01 6.10 0.92
CA VAL A 701 -4.62 4.69 1.05
C VAL A 701 -4.63 3.95 -0.28
N THR A 702 -3.81 2.91 -0.37
CA THR A 702 -3.80 2.02 -1.55
C THR A 702 -5.03 1.11 -1.49
N ARG A 703 -5.68 0.88 -2.62
CA ARG A 703 -6.81 -0.03 -2.69
C ARG A 703 -7.06 -0.54 -4.10
N ASN A 704 -7.90 -1.56 -4.20
CA ASN A 704 -8.41 -2.02 -5.48
C ASN A 704 -9.62 -1.18 -5.94
N TYR A 705 -9.71 -0.98 -7.25
CA TYR A 705 -10.84 -0.38 -7.97
C TYR A 705 -11.21 -1.24 -9.17
N SER A 706 -12.37 -0.98 -9.79
CA SER A 706 -12.76 -1.70 -11.00
C SER A 706 -11.99 -1.20 -12.22
N SER A 707 -11.59 0.07 -12.21
CA SER A 707 -10.73 0.65 -13.23
C SER A 707 -9.86 1.78 -12.69
N VAL A 708 -8.75 2.01 -13.38
CA VAL A 708 -7.93 3.23 -13.30
C VAL A 708 -7.89 3.89 -14.68
N THR A 709 -7.41 5.13 -14.75
CA THR A 709 -7.45 5.88 -16.01
C THR A 709 -6.22 5.67 -16.89
N GLY A 710 -6.41 5.64 -18.21
CA GLY A 710 -5.36 5.60 -19.22
C GLY A 710 -4.48 6.86 -19.27
N ALA A 711 -4.86 7.93 -18.55
CA ALA A 711 -4.00 9.10 -18.43
C ALA A 711 -2.69 8.81 -17.68
N CYS A 712 -2.66 7.77 -16.83
CA CYS A 712 -1.45 7.20 -16.25
C CYS A 712 -1.72 5.76 -15.75
N LEU A 713 -1.51 4.77 -16.62
CA LEU A 713 -1.79 3.36 -16.36
C LEU A 713 -0.55 2.50 -16.62
N LEU A 714 -0.01 1.87 -15.57
CA LEU A 714 1.11 0.94 -15.65
C LEU A 714 0.60 -0.50 -15.65
N THR A 715 1.04 -1.33 -16.61
CA THR A 715 0.68 -2.75 -16.71
C THR A 715 1.87 -3.59 -17.15
N ARG A 716 1.78 -4.92 -16.95
CA ARG A 716 2.74 -5.86 -17.54
C ARG A 716 2.35 -6.16 -18.98
N ARG A 717 3.33 -6.26 -19.85
CA ARG A 717 3.15 -6.64 -21.26
C ARG A 717 2.37 -7.95 -21.39
N GLU A 718 2.79 -8.98 -20.65
CA GLU A 718 2.15 -10.30 -20.71
C GLU A 718 0.65 -10.24 -20.41
N VAL A 719 0.23 -9.40 -19.45
CA VAL A 719 -1.17 -9.21 -19.08
C VAL A 719 -1.91 -8.41 -20.15
N PHE A 720 -1.30 -7.35 -20.66
CA PHE A 720 -1.88 -6.54 -21.73
C PHE A 720 -2.15 -7.37 -22.99
N GLU A 721 -1.19 -8.21 -23.38
CA GLU A 721 -1.30 -9.12 -24.52
C GLU A 721 -2.32 -10.25 -24.25
N GLU A 722 -2.34 -10.83 -23.05
CA GLU A 722 -3.30 -11.86 -22.64
C GLU A 722 -4.76 -11.41 -22.81
N VAL A 723 -5.06 -10.16 -22.45
CA VAL A 723 -6.43 -9.61 -22.50
C VAL A 723 -6.77 -8.96 -23.84
N GLY A 724 -5.88 -9.04 -24.83
CA GLY A 724 -6.09 -8.51 -26.19
C GLY A 724 -5.93 -7.00 -26.32
N GLY A 725 -5.20 -6.34 -25.42
CA GLY A 725 -4.84 -4.92 -25.52
C GLY A 725 -6.03 -3.95 -25.54
N PHE A 726 -5.85 -2.77 -26.15
CA PHE A 726 -6.96 -1.82 -26.32
C PHE A 726 -7.84 -2.17 -27.52
N ASP A 727 -9.15 -1.95 -27.38
CA ASP A 727 -10.12 -2.14 -28.47
C ASP A 727 -10.13 -0.90 -29.38
N GLU A 728 -9.38 -0.99 -30.48
CA GLU A 728 -9.25 0.09 -31.44
C GLU A 728 -10.43 0.23 -32.42
N GLU A 729 -11.27 -0.79 -32.54
CA GLU A 729 -12.42 -0.78 -33.46
C GLU A 729 -13.65 -0.14 -32.82
N ARG A 730 -13.97 -0.55 -31.58
CA ARG A 730 -15.21 -0.15 -30.89
C ARG A 730 -14.99 0.91 -29.83
N LEU A 731 -13.77 1.07 -29.29
CA LEU A 731 -13.44 2.06 -28.25
C LEU A 731 -12.21 2.91 -28.62
N PRO A 732 -12.19 3.60 -29.77
CA PRO A 732 -11.02 4.36 -30.23
C PRO A 732 -10.61 5.54 -29.32
N VAL A 733 -11.50 6.13 -28.52
CA VAL A 733 -11.21 7.41 -27.81
C VAL A 733 -11.58 7.39 -26.33
N THR A 734 -12.78 6.96 -25.97
CA THR A 734 -13.28 6.97 -24.57
C THR A 734 -13.55 5.56 -24.07
N PHE A 735 -13.48 5.40 -22.74
CA PHE A 735 -13.68 4.14 -22.02
C PHE A 735 -12.76 2.97 -22.40
N ASN A 736 -11.76 3.16 -23.27
CA ASN A 736 -10.77 2.13 -23.61
C ASN A 736 -9.95 1.66 -22.39
N ASP A 737 -9.65 2.57 -21.47
CA ASP A 737 -8.99 2.28 -20.20
C ASP A 737 -9.89 1.47 -19.25
N VAL A 738 -11.17 1.83 -19.20
CA VAL A 738 -12.20 1.09 -18.46
C VAL A 738 -12.39 -0.32 -19.00
N ASP A 739 -12.53 -0.48 -20.31
CA ASP A 739 -12.63 -1.78 -20.97
C ASP A 739 -11.38 -2.63 -20.74
N LEU A 740 -10.18 -2.05 -20.89
CA LEU A 740 -8.92 -2.75 -20.61
C LEU A 740 -8.87 -3.27 -19.17
N CYS A 741 -9.19 -2.41 -18.19
CA CYS A 741 -9.21 -2.81 -16.78
C CYS A 741 -10.26 -3.90 -16.53
N LEU A 742 -11.44 -3.82 -17.13
CA LEU A 742 -12.49 -4.83 -16.98
C LEU A 742 -12.13 -6.16 -17.63
N LYS A 743 -11.43 -6.17 -18.77
CA LYS A 743 -10.87 -7.40 -19.35
C LYS A 743 -9.84 -8.04 -18.43
N MET A 744 -8.93 -7.25 -17.85
CA MET A 744 -7.98 -7.73 -16.84
C MET A 744 -8.69 -8.31 -15.60
N ARG A 745 -9.75 -7.66 -15.12
CA ARG A 745 -10.54 -8.17 -14.00
C ARG A 745 -11.25 -9.48 -14.32
N ARG A 746 -11.84 -9.58 -15.51
CA ARG A 746 -12.49 -10.83 -15.99
C ARG A 746 -11.47 -11.97 -16.09
N ALA A 747 -10.21 -11.68 -16.38
CA ALA A 747 -9.10 -12.64 -16.35
C ALA A 747 -8.56 -12.94 -14.93
N GLY A 748 -9.11 -12.31 -13.88
CA GLY A 748 -8.76 -12.58 -12.48
C GLY A 748 -7.70 -11.65 -11.89
N TYR A 749 -7.29 -10.60 -12.61
CA TYR A 749 -6.31 -9.64 -12.13
C TYR A 749 -6.91 -8.53 -11.26
N LEU A 750 -6.12 -8.04 -10.31
CA LEU A 750 -6.42 -6.87 -9.49
C LEU A 750 -6.02 -5.58 -10.21
N ILE A 751 -6.87 -4.55 -10.12
CA ILE A 751 -6.53 -3.20 -10.54
C ILE A 751 -6.25 -2.38 -9.29
N VAL A 752 -5.07 -1.79 -9.20
CA VAL A 752 -4.57 -1.12 -8.00
C VAL A 752 -4.51 0.38 -8.23
N TYR A 753 -5.12 1.15 -7.33
CA TYR A 753 -4.88 2.58 -7.22
C TYR A 753 -3.91 2.83 -6.07
N THR A 754 -2.87 3.65 -6.31
CA THR A 754 -1.95 4.10 -5.28
C THR A 754 -1.94 5.64 -5.18
N PRO A 755 -2.22 6.21 -3.99
CA PRO A 755 -2.18 7.65 -3.77
C PRO A 755 -0.75 8.19 -3.65
N PHE A 756 0.25 7.30 -3.60
CA PHE A 756 1.66 7.62 -3.36
C PHE A 756 2.41 7.94 -4.66
N ALA A 757 1.85 7.61 -5.83
CA ALA A 757 2.29 8.14 -7.11
C ALA A 757 1.41 9.33 -7.49
N LYS A 758 1.97 10.55 -7.47
CA LYS A 758 1.22 11.80 -7.69
C LYS A 758 1.72 12.56 -8.90
N LEU A 759 0.79 12.95 -9.75
CA LEU A 759 1.04 13.68 -11.00
C LEU A 759 -0.02 14.77 -11.18
N TYR A 760 0.34 15.87 -11.85
CA TYR A 760 -0.66 16.81 -12.37
C TYR A 760 -1.12 16.34 -13.75
N HIS A 761 -2.40 16.53 -14.06
CA HIS A 761 -2.94 16.31 -15.40
C HIS A 761 -3.72 17.57 -15.81
N HIS A 762 -3.27 18.22 -16.87
CA HIS A 762 -3.70 19.57 -17.25
C HIS A 762 -5.01 19.60 -18.06
N GLU A 763 -5.50 18.44 -18.50
CA GLU A 763 -6.80 18.17 -19.16
C GLU A 763 -7.25 19.30 -20.10
N SER A 764 -6.55 19.45 -21.23
CA SER A 764 -6.96 20.42 -22.25
C SER A 764 -8.14 19.90 -23.09
N ALA A 765 -9.35 20.34 -22.74
CA ALA A 765 -10.61 19.85 -23.28
C ALA A 765 -10.73 19.98 -24.82
N SER A 766 -10.71 18.85 -25.53
CA SER A 766 -11.11 18.76 -26.94
C SER A 766 -11.85 17.45 -27.25
N ARG A 767 -12.83 17.05 -26.41
CA ARG A 767 -13.67 15.87 -26.70
C ARG A 767 -14.88 16.21 -27.57
N ARG A 768 -15.12 15.42 -28.63
CA ARG A 768 -16.33 15.51 -29.49
C ARG A 768 -17.43 14.62 -28.92
N ARG A 769 -18.55 15.21 -28.49
CA ARG A 769 -19.69 14.53 -27.83
C ARG A 769 -20.32 13.35 -28.61
N SER A 770 -20.19 13.29 -29.93
CA SER A 770 -20.83 12.24 -30.74
C SER A 770 -20.14 10.88 -30.67
N VAL A 771 -18.81 10.85 -30.48
CA VAL A 771 -18.03 9.62 -30.38
C VAL A 771 -18.33 8.91 -29.05
N GLU A 772 -18.40 9.71 -27.98
CA GLU A 772 -18.72 9.27 -26.62
C GLU A 772 -20.06 8.50 -26.54
N ALA A 773 -21.07 8.89 -27.33
CA ALA A 773 -22.38 8.22 -27.32
C ALA A 773 -22.35 6.77 -27.87
N LEU A 774 -21.54 6.50 -28.91
CA LEU A 774 -21.41 5.16 -29.48
C LEU A 774 -20.59 4.25 -28.54
N GLU A 775 -19.48 4.75 -28.01
CA GLU A 775 -18.61 4.00 -27.09
C GLU A 775 -19.33 3.71 -25.75
N THR A 776 -20.19 4.62 -25.30
CA THR A 776 -21.10 4.38 -24.17
C THR A 776 -21.97 3.14 -24.40
N GLU A 777 -22.50 2.94 -25.61
CA GLU A 777 -23.35 1.78 -25.91
C GLU A 777 -22.56 0.47 -25.90
N VAL A 778 -21.31 0.51 -26.40
CA VAL A 778 -20.39 -0.64 -26.31
C VAL A 778 -20.18 -1.05 -24.86
N MET A 779 -19.99 -0.08 -23.96
CA MET A 779 -19.81 -0.37 -22.52
C MET A 779 -21.07 -0.98 -21.89
N ARG A 780 -22.27 -0.52 -22.26
CA ARG A 780 -23.54 -1.11 -21.78
C ARG A 780 -23.76 -2.53 -22.28
N GLU A 781 -23.41 -2.78 -23.54
CA GLU A 781 -23.52 -4.10 -24.15
C GLU A 781 -22.55 -5.10 -23.52
N ARG A 782 -21.30 -4.68 -23.30
CA ARG A 782 -20.20 -5.59 -22.93
C ARG A 782 -20.06 -5.83 -21.42
N TRP A 783 -20.43 -4.84 -20.60
CA TRP A 783 -20.17 -4.86 -19.16
C TRP A 783 -21.40 -4.51 -18.29
N PRO A 784 -22.63 -4.96 -18.62
CA PRO A 784 -23.82 -4.59 -17.87
C PRO A 784 -23.71 -4.97 -16.37
N GLU A 785 -23.08 -6.09 -16.05
CA GLU A 785 -22.92 -6.59 -14.68
C GLU A 785 -22.10 -5.65 -13.79
N TYR A 786 -21.01 -5.09 -14.32
CA TYR A 786 -20.15 -4.16 -13.59
C TYR A 786 -20.74 -2.75 -13.52
N LEU A 787 -21.52 -2.36 -14.54
CA LEU A 787 -22.25 -1.09 -14.53
C LEU A 787 -23.41 -1.14 -13.54
N GLU A 788 -24.08 -2.28 -13.39
CA GLU A 788 -25.13 -2.47 -12.39
C GLU A 788 -24.53 -2.50 -10.98
N ARG A 789 -23.47 -3.29 -10.76
CA ARG A 789 -22.82 -3.44 -9.45
C ARG A 789 -21.30 -3.41 -9.60
N ASP A 790 -20.70 -2.26 -9.29
CA ASP A 790 -19.25 -2.16 -9.13
C ASP A 790 -18.83 -2.78 -7.79
N PRO A 791 -18.01 -3.84 -7.76
CA PRO A 791 -17.61 -4.50 -6.52
C PRO A 791 -16.83 -3.59 -5.56
N TYR A 792 -16.22 -2.50 -6.04
CA TYR A 792 -15.49 -1.56 -5.18
C TYR A 792 -16.29 -0.31 -4.82
N TYR A 793 -17.58 -0.27 -5.15
CA TYR A 793 -18.48 0.82 -4.81
C TYR A 793 -19.78 0.28 -4.20
N ASN A 794 -20.01 0.59 -2.94
CA ASN A 794 -21.15 0.06 -2.19
C ASN A 794 -22.48 0.50 -2.83
N PRO A 795 -23.47 -0.40 -2.99
CA PRO A 795 -24.74 -0.10 -3.65
C PRO A 795 -25.61 0.93 -2.90
N ASN A 796 -25.34 1.19 -1.62
CA ASN A 796 -26.02 2.21 -0.83
C ASN A 796 -25.50 3.64 -1.09
N LEU A 797 -24.47 3.79 -1.92
CA LEU A 797 -23.89 5.08 -2.27
C LEU A 797 -24.55 5.69 -3.50
N SER A 798 -24.37 7.00 -3.68
CA SER A 798 -24.95 7.77 -4.78
C SER A 798 -24.49 7.25 -6.15
N ARG A 799 -25.45 7.00 -7.04
CA ARG A 799 -25.20 6.71 -8.47
C ARG A 799 -25.11 7.97 -9.34
N GLU A 800 -25.40 9.14 -8.76
CA GLU A 800 -25.29 10.43 -9.46
C GLU A 800 -23.87 10.99 -9.39
N ARG A 801 -23.15 10.73 -8.30
CA ARG A 801 -21.84 11.32 -7.99
C ARG A 801 -20.91 10.29 -7.36
N ALA A 802 -19.68 10.21 -7.86
CA ALA A 802 -18.63 9.33 -7.32
C ALA A 802 -17.92 9.97 -6.11
N ASP A 803 -18.68 10.65 -5.24
CA ASP A 803 -18.18 11.33 -4.04
C ASP A 803 -18.40 10.52 -2.75
N PHE A 804 -18.90 9.29 -2.89
CA PHE A 804 -19.19 8.37 -1.78
C PHE A 804 -20.20 8.96 -0.79
N SER A 805 -21.07 9.85 -1.26
CA SER A 805 -22.24 10.29 -0.51
C SER A 805 -23.33 9.21 -0.50
N LEU A 806 -24.22 9.32 0.48
CA LEU A 806 -25.38 8.45 0.61
C LEU A 806 -26.24 8.47 -0.66
N GLY A 807 -26.61 7.30 -1.16
CA GLY A 807 -27.59 7.13 -2.22
C GLY A 807 -29.00 7.41 -1.70
N LYS A 808 -29.84 8.00 -2.55
CA LYS A 808 -31.26 8.26 -2.22
C LYS A 808 -32.06 6.97 -2.21
#